data_AF-A0A6G8BRR4-F1
#
_entry.id   AF-A0A6G8BRR4-F1
#
_cell.length_a   1.000
_cell.length_b   1.000
_cell.length_c   1.000
_cell.angle_alpha   90.00
_cell.angle_beta   90.00
_cell.angle_gamma   90.00
#
_symmetry.space_group_name_H-M   'P 1'
#
loop_
_entity.id
_entity.type
_entity.pdbx_description
1 polymer ?
#
loop_
_entity_poly.entity_id
_entity_poly.type
_entity_poly.pdbx_seq_one_letter_code
_entity_poly.pdbx_strand_id
1 'polypeptide(L)'
;MSKKLWDALPGDVYSDTKSQIRKDYEQRLKQVGNQKHFKRELAEMMKKISKGISFDVKIGDDEDKRLAFTEALRRIYSKRYGNQKVVVKAHTLDKNYKWFSLSDKHNMESTIGHISGEIDLAENVSDTNPYVARSFIPVSYELMFLNKKKGKNTKFTVFKEDPKSKKTYEETVEVDDDYRATPEGGFFPYINRSTVDLTQYQIFNSVDPKNYKDNCFVYACIQSGVFSPDEITHLRFFVQTRTLPNNKITEIAKEFQCNFVVRRIDESQASIHQQQIKIDTRKLKWAKDFKRTVDLLLFKEHYMINKNVPATTYYLKHQKDLHQRFPELPLKQLMLVNDYTKQGPKFKQDGTLAITFLRKMFELNLFEEIKSCEMNILNTTEYDNLNDYETLEFNENLCTKLIDSSEDKKEKKWSRIYYSDFETDPTVSPHVPYLNCTVYREAQFIHKLCFQGENIGEHLLDYLIDGSLTYFHNLKYDACFFINCPGWSTEITERSGTVLQIVMTKYSTKEWSDPKTKTKKRSSFIVKRLVFRNSYSIIPAALASFATMFNLSVHKEVMAYKLYTKRNIERRFVSALEFQLQYYQENKDKLSLKEIKNDWNQLIENARAAGAYSEKYQQINIMKYAIFYCQKDCIVLMKGMEKFDSDLAKVFNETNTKMPNVHNFISISSIGYHFAHKFGCFDECYQLSGKPQNFIQRCVSGGRTMTAENKKQYIEGKIQDFDAVSLYPSAMYLMDGVPKGIPKVIPSDISHEELMNYDTFFIEINITKIECRSNYPYKFGQVFHRNEAGSKIFDNEPVEHFYLDKVALKDLLLFYKIEYEFIRGYYFNDGFNKKINTFIKGLFNLRLRYKKEKNPLQSTIKLLLNSIYGKSILKAMKTETKSIPREGLIKYIWKNYNFITEIVDDPSISKCYVKKMKPINNHFNLPQFGASVLSWSKHLMNSVMGSAEQRGISIFYQDTDSMHLFEDDVRRVADIFKFTYHADLIGENMCQFHNDFDAFPGAVGKIHSRKLIALGKKSYLDILVDEEGNEGYHIRLKGIPYQVIINKCKNMGITVEELYERLYRGEAITFNLLDGSNAFRKSKAFQQTNLPVFTRRVKFD
;
A
#
# COMPACT_ATOMS: atom_id res chain seq x y z
N MET A 1 -35.22 -33.56 -13.85
CA MET A 1 -35.49 -32.81 -12.59
C MET A 1 -36.36 -31.61 -12.93
N SER A 2 -37.60 -31.62 -12.45
CA SER A 2 -38.68 -30.70 -12.79
C SER A 2 -38.57 -29.35 -12.10
N LYS A 3 -39.36 -28.39 -12.62
CA LYS A 3 -39.78 -27.03 -12.21
C LYS A 3 -39.54 -26.47 -10.78
N LYS A 4 -38.99 -27.19 -9.80
CA LYS A 4 -38.76 -26.74 -8.41
C LYS A 4 -37.56 -25.78 -8.20
N LEU A 5 -36.95 -25.26 -9.27
CA LEU A 5 -35.79 -24.36 -9.15
C LEU A 5 -36.15 -22.86 -9.15
N TRP A 6 -37.44 -22.51 -9.34
CA TRP A 6 -37.86 -21.13 -9.60
C TRP A 6 -39.04 -20.60 -8.77
N ASP A 7 -39.70 -21.42 -7.96
CA ASP A 7 -40.74 -20.91 -7.05
C ASP A 7 -40.08 -20.45 -5.74
N ALA A 8 -40.23 -19.15 -5.45
CA ALA A 8 -39.82 -18.60 -4.17
C ALA A 8 -40.58 -19.32 -3.04
N LEU A 9 -39.83 -19.86 -2.08
CA LEU A 9 -40.41 -20.31 -0.81
C LEU A 9 -41.07 -19.11 -0.13
N PRO A 10 -42.32 -19.22 0.37
CA PRO A 10 -42.85 -18.26 1.32
C PRO A 10 -41.96 -18.32 2.57
N GLY A 11 -41.25 -17.23 2.85
CA GLY A 11 -40.25 -17.15 3.92
C GLY A 11 -38.81 -17.37 3.45
N ASP A 12 -38.37 -16.69 2.39
CA ASP A 12 -36.93 -16.45 2.19
C ASP A 12 -36.45 -15.41 3.22
N VAL A 13 -36.18 -15.88 4.45
CA VAL A 13 -35.71 -15.09 5.61
C VAL A 13 -34.34 -14.43 5.36
N TYR A 14 -33.75 -14.61 4.16
CA TYR A 14 -32.37 -14.26 3.85
C TYR A 14 -32.19 -13.37 2.60
N SER A 15 -33.26 -12.82 2.03
CA SER A 15 -33.19 -11.88 0.88
C SER A 15 -32.28 -10.67 1.12
N ASP A 16 -32.17 -10.24 2.37
CA ASP A 16 -31.52 -8.99 2.76
C ASP A 16 -30.00 -9.12 2.99
N THR A 17 -29.46 -10.34 2.91
CA THR A 17 -28.03 -10.63 3.14
C THR A 17 -27.18 -10.73 1.86
N LYS A 18 -27.79 -10.56 0.68
CA LYS A 18 -27.09 -10.69 -0.61
C LYS A 18 -26.38 -9.38 -1.00
N SER A 19 -25.12 -9.47 -1.45
CA SER A 19 -24.40 -8.32 -2.02
C SER A 19 -25.12 -7.79 -3.27
N GLN A 20 -24.95 -6.51 -3.59
CA GLN A 20 -25.56 -5.91 -4.79
C GLN A 20 -25.16 -6.66 -6.07
N ILE A 21 -23.87 -7.02 -6.20
CA ILE A 21 -23.33 -7.86 -7.28
C ILE A 21 -24.10 -9.19 -7.40
N ARG A 22 -24.45 -9.81 -6.27
CA ARG A 22 -25.21 -11.07 -6.24
C ARG A 22 -26.66 -10.88 -6.70
N LYS A 23 -27.30 -9.78 -6.31
CA LYS A 23 -28.66 -9.43 -6.74
C LYS A 23 -28.70 -9.17 -8.26
N ASP A 24 -27.73 -8.42 -8.78
CA ASP A 24 -27.61 -8.11 -10.21
C ASP A 24 -27.35 -9.37 -11.04
N TYR A 25 -26.49 -10.27 -10.57
CA TYR A 25 -26.26 -11.58 -11.21
C TYR A 25 -27.52 -12.46 -11.24
N GLU A 26 -28.26 -12.54 -10.13
CA GLU A 26 -29.51 -13.32 -10.08
C GLU A 26 -30.60 -12.74 -10.99
N GLN A 27 -30.62 -11.43 -11.20
CA GLN A 27 -31.45 -10.78 -12.21
C GLN A 27 -31.01 -11.16 -13.63
N ARG A 28 -29.70 -11.16 -13.92
CA ARG A 28 -29.16 -11.61 -15.23
C ARG A 28 -29.49 -13.08 -15.52
N LEU A 29 -29.41 -13.95 -14.51
CA LEU A 29 -29.84 -15.35 -14.64
C LEU A 29 -31.32 -15.50 -15.00
N LYS A 30 -32.18 -14.59 -14.53
CA LYS A 30 -33.60 -14.56 -14.91
C LYS A 30 -33.82 -14.06 -16.34
N GLN A 31 -32.85 -13.34 -16.91
CA GLN A 31 -32.89 -12.75 -18.27
C GLN A 31 -32.16 -13.60 -19.32
N VAL A 32 -31.64 -14.78 -18.96
CA VAL A 32 -30.97 -15.71 -19.89
C VAL A 32 -31.90 -16.12 -21.02
N GLY A 33 -31.58 -15.69 -22.25
CA GLY A 33 -32.40 -15.94 -23.44
C GLY A 33 -32.51 -17.42 -23.84
N ASN A 34 -31.46 -18.23 -23.62
CA ASN A 34 -31.46 -19.66 -23.97
C ASN A 34 -31.12 -20.58 -22.80
N GLN A 35 -32.12 -20.80 -21.94
CA GLN A 35 -32.00 -21.62 -20.73
C GLN A 35 -31.55 -23.08 -20.97
N LYS A 36 -31.76 -23.62 -22.18
CA LYS A 36 -31.35 -24.99 -22.55
C LYS A 36 -29.85 -25.06 -22.83
N HIS A 37 -29.31 -24.05 -23.50
CA HIS A 37 -27.89 -23.93 -23.81
C HIS A 37 -27.06 -23.76 -22.52
N PHE A 38 -27.42 -22.79 -21.67
CA PHE A 38 -26.81 -22.59 -20.33
C PHE A 38 -26.73 -23.90 -19.50
N LYS A 39 -27.86 -24.65 -19.41
CA LYS A 39 -27.91 -25.89 -18.62
C LYS A 39 -26.98 -26.98 -19.17
N ARG A 40 -26.84 -27.07 -20.49
CA ARG A 40 -25.97 -28.05 -21.15
C ARG A 40 -24.50 -27.74 -20.87
N GLU A 41 -24.08 -26.49 -21.05
CA GLU A 41 -22.70 -26.05 -20.82
C GLU A 41 -22.31 -26.21 -19.34
N LEU A 42 -23.18 -25.82 -18.41
CA LEU A 42 -22.96 -26.02 -16.97
C LEU A 42 -22.82 -27.52 -16.62
N ALA A 43 -23.67 -28.38 -17.19
CA ALA A 43 -23.60 -29.83 -16.95
C ALA A 43 -22.29 -30.45 -17.47
N GLU A 44 -21.81 -30.04 -18.64
CA GLU A 44 -20.54 -30.50 -19.20
C GLU A 44 -19.35 -30.06 -18.33
N MET A 45 -19.31 -28.79 -17.93
CA MET A 45 -18.26 -28.26 -17.04
C MET A 45 -18.27 -28.99 -15.69
N MET A 46 -19.44 -29.16 -15.06
CA MET A 46 -19.57 -29.86 -13.78
C MET A 46 -19.13 -31.33 -13.86
N LYS A 47 -19.32 -32.01 -15.00
CA LYS A 47 -18.83 -33.37 -15.22
C LYS A 47 -17.30 -33.41 -15.20
N LYS A 48 -16.62 -32.46 -15.83
CA LYS A 48 -15.14 -32.36 -15.84
C LYS A 48 -14.59 -31.99 -14.46
N ILE A 49 -15.21 -31.00 -13.82
CA ILE A 49 -14.90 -30.57 -12.46
C ILE A 49 -14.99 -31.74 -11.47
N SER A 50 -16.07 -32.54 -11.54
CA SER A 50 -16.26 -33.68 -10.63
C SER A 50 -15.15 -34.74 -10.71
N LYS A 51 -14.41 -34.77 -11.82
CA LYS A 51 -13.29 -35.69 -12.06
C LYS A 51 -11.92 -35.03 -11.84
N GLY A 52 -11.86 -33.77 -11.44
CA GLY A 52 -10.61 -33.01 -11.32
C GLY A 52 -9.87 -32.83 -12.66
N ILE A 53 -10.61 -32.84 -13.78
CA ILE A 53 -10.04 -32.64 -15.12
C ILE A 53 -9.99 -31.13 -15.38
N SER A 54 -8.82 -30.64 -15.75
CA SER A 54 -8.58 -29.26 -16.17
C SER A 54 -9.07 -29.05 -17.60
N PHE A 55 -9.71 -27.92 -17.87
CA PHE A 55 -10.30 -27.61 -19.17
C PHE A 55 -10.30 -26.12 -19.46
N ASP A 56 -10.37 -25.82 -20.75
CA ASP A 56 -10.46 -24.45 -21.27
C ASP A 56 -11.93 -24.09 -21.54
N VAL A 57 -12.32 -22.86 -21.26
CA VAL A 57 -13.63 -22.29 -21.56
C VAL A 57 -13.47 -20.99 -22.31
N LYS A 58 -14.07 -20.87 -23.49
CA LYS A 58 -14.16 -19.60 -24.23
C LYS A 58 -15.48 -18.92 -23.89
N ILE A 59 -15.41 -17.68 -23.40
CA ILE A 59 -16.57 -16.91 -22.93
C ILE A 59 -16.82 -15.63 -23.73
N GLY A 60 -15.87 -15.21 -24.58
CA GLY A 60 -15.87 -13.88 -25.21
C GLY A 60 -17.08 -13.59 -26.09
N ASP A 61 -17.70 -14.62 -26.65
CA ASP A 61 -18.79 -14.49 -27.65
C ASP A 61 -20.11 -15.15 -27.19
N ASP A 62 -20.19 -15.63 -25.93
CA ASP A 62 -21.29 -16.48 -25.48
C ASP A 62 -21.63 -16.23 -24.00
N GLU A 63 -22.63 -15.39 -23.79
CA GLU A 63 -23.06 -14.95 -22.46
C GLU A 63 -23.61 -16.11 -21.60
N ASP A 64 -24.27 -17.09 -22.21
CA ASP A 64 -24.75 -18.28 -21.51
C ASP A 64 -23.59 -19.15 -21.01
N LYS A 65 -22.54 -19.33 -21.83
CA LYS A 65 -21.31 -20.02 -21.41
C LYS A 65 -20.57 -19.26 -20.32
N ARG A 66 -20.52 -17.93 -20.42
CA ARG A 66 -19.94 -17.07 -19.38
C ARG A 66 -20.67 -17.26 -18.05
N LEU A 67 -22.01 -17.17 -18.06
CA LEU A 67 -22.83 -17.37 -16.87
C LEU A 67 -22.70 -18.80 -16.32
N ALA A 68 -22.66 -19.82 -17.18
CA ALA A 68 -22.45 -21.21 -16.80
C ALA A 68 -21.07 -21.43 -16.17
N PHE A 69 -20.02 -20.81 -16.71
CA PHE A 69 -18.67 -20.88 -16.16
C PHE A 69 -18.59 -20.18 -14.80
N THR A 70 -19.14 -18.98 -14.65
CA THR A 70 -19.24 -18.26 -13.37
C THR A 70 -19.95 -19.10 -12.31
N GLU A 71 -21.06 -19.76 -12.68
CA GLU A 71 -21.78 -20.66 -11.77
C GLU A 71 -20.97 -21.94 -11.46
N ALA A 72 -20.24 -22.47 -12.43
CA ALA A 72 -19.34 -23.59 -12.22
C ALA A 72 -18.20 -23.25 -11.26
N LEU A 73 -17.60 -22.05 -11.36
CA LEU A 73 -16.58 -21.54 -10.44
C LEU A 73 -17.13 -21.36 -9.02
N ARG A 74 -18.35 -20.82 -8.86
CA ARG A 74 -19.04 -20.76 -7.56
C ARG A 74 -19.22 -22.15 -6.96
N ARG A 75 -19.56 -23.16 -7.78
CA ARG A 75 -19.68 -24.55 -7.33
C ARG A 75 -18.35 -25.22 -6.99
N ILE A 76 -17.26 -24.84 -7.68
CA ILE A 76 -15.90 -25.30 -7.35
C ILE A 76 -15.50 -24.80 -5.98
N TYR A 77 -15.66 -23.50 -5.76
CA TYR A 77 -15.41 -22.87 -4.48
C TYR A 77 -16.22 -23.54 -3.36
N SER A 78 -17.47 -23.90 -3.66
CA SER A 78 -18.39 -24.40 -2.65
C SER A 78 -18.29 -25.89 -2.33
N LYS A 79 -17.54 -26.67 -3.10
CA LYS A 79 -17.34 -28.11 -2.87
C LYS A 79 -15.86 -28.34 -2.58
N ARG A 80 -15.53 -28.97 -1.44
CA ARG A 80 -14.16 -29.34 -1.10
C ARG A 80 -13.69 -30.44 -2.06
N TYR A 81 -12.99 -30.09 -3.14
CA TYR A 81 -12.38 -31.05 -4.08
C TYR A 81 -11.12 -31.69 -3.48
N GLY A 82 -11.23 -32.26 -2.28
CA GLY A 82 -10.14 -32.92 -1.57
C GLY A 82 -8.91 -32.03 -1.36
N ASN A 83 -7.72 -32.62 -1.48
CA ASN A 83 -6.43 -31.91 -1.38
C ASN A 83 -6.05 -31.14 -2.66
N GLN A 84 -6.93 -31.01 -3.65
CA GLN A 84 -6.63 -30.35 -4.93
C GLN A 84 -6.68 -28.83 -4.77
N LYS A 85 -5.71 -28.12 -5.35
CA LYS A 85 -5.73 -26.65 -5.41
C LYS A 85 -6.18 -26.22 -6.78
N VAL A 86 -7.19 -25.36 -6.84
CA VAL A 86 -7.78 -24.93 -8.12
C VAL A 86 -7.35 -23.51 -8.45
N VAL A 87 -6.79 -23.34 -9.64
CA VAL A 87 -6.38 -22.01 -10.12
C VAL A 87 -7.07 -21.76 -11.46
N VAL A 88 -7.59 -20.56 -11.64
CA VAL A 88 -8.18 -20.10 -12.90
C VAL A 88 -7.18 -19.21 -13.58
N LYS A 89 -6.82 -19.53 -14.80
CA LYS A 89 -5.97 -18.71 -15.65
C LYS A 89 -6.83 -18.08 -16.72
N ALA A 90 -7.08 -16.78 -16.60
CA ALA A 90 -7.85 -16.02 -17.56
C ALA A 90 -6.95 -15.57 -18.71
N HIS A 91 -7.44 -15.60 -19.95
CA HIS A 91 -6.71 -15.24 -21.16
C HIS A 91 -7.44 -14.12 -21.91
N THR A 92 -6.68 -13.17 -22.46
CA THR A 92 -7.18 -12.13 -23.36
C THR A 92 -7.01 -12.53 -24.82
N LEU A 93 -7.63 -11.79 -25.76
CA LEU A 93 -7.44 -11.97 -27.21
C LEU A 93 -5.96 -11.92 -27.60
N ASP A 94 -5.20 -11.02 -26.97
CA ASP A 94 -3.76 -10.85 -27.21
C ASP A 94 -2.88 -11.95 -26.57
N LYS A 95 -3.46 -13.08 -26.14
CA LYS A 95 -2.78 -14.22 -25.48
C LYS A 95 -2.09 -13.89 -24.14
N ASN A 96 -2.28 -12.69 -23.59
CA ASN A 96 -1.91 -12.38 -22.20
C ASN A 96 -2.81 -13.16 -21.25
N TYR A 97 -2.32 -13.47 -20.05
CA TYR A 97 -3.13 -14.16 -19.06
C TYR A 97 -2.85 -13.70 -17.63
N LYS A 98 -3.83 -13.94 -16.75
CA LYS A 98 -3.74 -13.71 -15.30
C LYS A 98 -4.22 -14.94 -14.56
N TRP A 99 -3.59 -15.24 -13.44
CA TRP A 99 -4.02 -16.33 -12.59
C TRP A 99 -4.81 -15.81 -11.38
N PHE A 100 -5.85 -16.55 -11.03
CA PHE A 100 -6.69 -16.34 -9.87
C PHE A 100 -6.71 -17.62 -9.05
N SER A 101 -6.39 -17.55 -7.76
CA SER A 101 -6.65 -18.65 -6.84
C SER A 101 -8.15 -18.67 -6.52
N LEU A 102 -8.79 -19.84 -6.64
CA LEU A 102 -10.15 -20.03 -6.11
C LEU A 102 -10.07 -20.45 -4.63
N SER A 103 -9.25 -19.75 -3.84
CA SER A 103 -9.15 -20.07 -2.42
C SER A 103 -10.45 -19.67 -1.72
N ASP A 104 -10.96 -20.59 -0.91
CA ASP A 104 -12.07 -20.41 0.03
C ASP A 104 -11.85 -19.30 1.08
N LYS A 105 -10.70 -18.62 1.03
CA LYS A 105 -10.25 -17.60 2.00
C LYS A 105 -10.23 -16.18 1.43
N HIS A 106 -10.57 -16.00 0.15
CA HIS A 106 -10.77 -14.69 -0.48
C HIS A 106 -12.27 -14.40 -0.68
N ASN A 107 -12.60 -13.11 -0.84
CA ASN A 107 -13.94 -12.68 -1.21
C ASN A 107 -14.29 -13.26 -2.59
N MET A 108 -15.04 -14.36 -2.57
CA MET A 108 -15.47 -15.12 -3.74
C MET A 108 -16.12 -14.21 -4.79
N GLU A 109 -17.00 -13.30 -4.37
CA GLU A 109 -17.75 -12.44 -5.28
C GLU A 109 -16.84 -11.39 -5.94
N SER A 110 -15.78 -10.95 -5.26
CA SER A 110 -14.76 -10.08 -5.88
C SER A 110 -13.91 -10.84 -6.89
N THR A 111 -13.41 -12.03 -6.53
CA THR A 111 -12.61 -12.87 -7.45
C THR A 111 -13.44 -13.31 -8.65
N ILE A 112 -14.68 -13.73 -8.44
CA ILE A 112 -15.60 -14.14 -9.50
C ILE A 112 -16.09 -12.94 -10.30
N GLY A 113 -16.28 -11.76 -9.70
CA GLY A 113 -16.55 -10.50 -10.40
C GLY A 113 -15.41 -10.10 -11.33
N HIS A 114 -14.15 -10.22 -10.87
CA HIS A 114 -12.96 -10.00 -11.71
C HIS A 114 -12.83 -11.04 -12.83
N ILE A 115 -13.12 -12.31 -12.52
CA ILE A 115 -13.12 -13.37 -13.52
C ILE A 115 -14.22 -13.07 -14.55
N SER A 116 -15.48 -12.91 -14.15
CA SER A 116 -16.63 -12.68 -15.04
C SER A 116 -16.60 -11.36 -15.84
N GLY A 117 -15.69 -10.44 -15.49
CA GLY A 117 -15.58 -9.11 -16.11
C GLY A 117 -16.58 -8.09 -15.57
N GLU A 118 -17.26 -8.40 -14.47
CA GLU A 118 -18.20 -7.51 -13.77
C GLU A 118 -17.50 -6.47 -12.88
N ILE A 119 -16.25 -6.74 -12.45
CA ILE A 119 -15.41 -5.84 -11.65
C ILE A 119 -14.09 -5.63 -12.39
N ASP A 120 -13.72 -4.38 -12.67
CA ASP A 120 -12.46 -4.09 -13.33
C ASP A 120 -11.28 -4.48 -12.40
N LEU A 121 -10.29 -5.16 -12.96
CA LEU A 121 -9.05 -5.55 -12.29
C LEU A 121 -8.18 -4.36 -11.85
N ALA A 122 -8.60 -3.13 -12.17
CA ALA A 122 -8.02 -1.88 -11.72
C ALA A 122 -8.66 -1.31 -10.44
N GLU A 123 -9.81 -1.80 -9.97
CA GLU A 123 -10.62 -1.11 -8.95
C GLU A 123 -10.11 -1.19 -7.50
N ASN A 124 -9.12 -2.04 -7.19
CA ASN A 124 -8.53 -2.14 -5.84
C ASN A 124 -7.31 -1.23 -5.61
N VAL A 125 -7.30 -0.02 -6.19
CA VAL A 125 -6.26 0.99 -5.95
C VAL A 125 -6.93 2.24 -5.36
N SER A 126 -6.48 2.68 -4.18
CA SER A 126 -7.10 3.78 -3.41
C SER A 126 -6.90 5.18 -4.00
N ASP A 127 -6.70 5.29 -5.32
CA ASP A 127 -6.60 6.56 -6.03
C ASP A 127 -7.28 6.39 -7.40
N THR A 128 -8.59 6.64 -7.45
CA THR A 128 -9.32 6.72 -8.72
C THR A 128 -8.87 7.95 -9.52
N ASN A 129 -8.15 7.72 -10.62
CA ASN A 129 -7.96 8.57 -11.80
C ASN A 129 -6.97 7.91 -12.79
N PRO A 130 -6.97 8.24 -14.10
CA PRO A 130 -8.05 8.37 -15.10
C PRO A 130 -8.42 6.99 -15.70
N TYR A 131 -9.42 6.94 -16.58
CA TYR A 131 -9.79 5.75 -17.35
C TYR A 131 -8.60 5.28 -18.20
N VAL A 132 -7.85 4.30 -17.71
CA VAL A 132 -6.77 3.65 -18.46
C VAL A 132 -7.41 2.52 -19.26
N ALA A 133 -7.71 2.76 -20.53
CA ALA A 133 -8.22 1.74 -21.45
C ALA A 133 -7.12 0.74 -21.83
N ARG A 134 -6.75 -0.10 -20.87
CA ARG A 134 -6.37 -1.50 -21.07
C ARG A 134 -6.96 -2.28 -19.90
N SER A 135 -8.30 -2.28 -19.83
CA SER A 135 -9.02 -3.26 -19.02
C SER A 135 -8.54 -4.64 -19.47
N PHE A 136 -8.13 -5.47 -18.52
CA PHE A 136 -7.86 -6.86 -18.81
C PHE A 136 -9.22 -7.50 -19.05
N ILE A 137 -9.63 -7.64 -20.31
CA ILE A 137 -10.90 -8.27 -20.70
C ILE A 137 -10.59 -9.73 -21.07
N PRO A 138 -10.89 -10.68 -20.18
CA PRO A 138 -10.72 -12.09 -20.49
C PRO A 138 -11.74 -12.55 -21.53
N VAL A 139 -11.28 -13.33 -22.52
CA VAL A 139 -12.12 -13.97 -23.54
C VAL A 139 -12.16 -15.49 -23.39
N SER A 140 -11.24 -16.06 -22.63
CA SER A 140 -11.26 -17.46 -22.25
C SER A 140 -10.59 -17.69 -20.90
N TYR A 141 -10.85 -18.84 -20.28
CA TYR A 141 -10.18 -19.27 -19.05
C TYR A 141 -9.70 -20.71 -19.17
N GLU A 142 -8.60 -20.99 -18.53
CA GLU A 142 -8.08 -22.32 -18.26
C GLU A 142 -8.29 -22.60 -16.77
N LEU A 143 -9.17 -23.55 -16.45
CA LEU A 143 -9.40 -24.00 -15.08
C LEU A 143 -8.47 -25.18 -14.79
N MET A 144 -7.56 -25.01 -13.82
CA MET A 144 -6.52 -26.00 -13.52
C MET A 144 -6.71 -26.63 -12.14
N PHE A 145 -6.75 -27.96 -12.10
CA PHE A 145 -6.75 -28.75 -10.88
C PHE A 145 -5.33 -29.25 -10.59
N LEU A 146 -4.65 -28.61 -9.64
CA LEU A 146 -3.32 -29.00 -9.19
C LEU A 146 -3.45 -30.18 -8.23
N ASN A 147 -2.91 -31.34 -8.63
CA ASN A 147 -2.84 -32.54 -7.80
C ASN A 147 -1.44 -32.73 -7.22
N LYS A 148 -1.36 -33.44 -6.09
CA LYS A 148 -0.10 -33.89 -5.50
C LYS A 148 -0.07 -35.42 -5.43
N LYS A 149 0.89 -36.05 -6.11
CA LYS A 149 1.19 -37.49 -5.97
C LYS A 149 2.44 -37.66 -5.10
N LYS A 150 2.35 -38.54 -4.08
CA LYS A 150 3.51 -38.94 -3.26
C LYS A 150 4.16 -40.18 -3.89
N GLY A 151 5.43 -40.07 -4.30
CA GLY A 151 6.29 -41.17 -4.75
C GLY A 151 7.70 -41.05 -4.13
N LYS A 152 8.75 -41.64 -4.74
CA LYS A 152 10.17 -41.44 -4.34
C LYS A 152 10.55 -39.94 -4.33
N ASN A 153 10.03 -39.17 -5.29
CA ASN A 153 10.07 -37.71 -5.36
C ASN A 153 8.63 -37.17 -5.33
N THR A 154 8.41 -35.95 -4.81
CA THR A 154 7.07 -35.31 -4.84
C THR A 154 6.77 -34.79 -6.24
N LYS A 155 5.69 -35.27 -6.87
CA LYS A 155 5.26 -34.84 -8.21
C LYS A 155 3.91 -34.12 -8.13
N PHE A 156 3.79 -33.00 -8.82
CA PHE A 156 2.51 -32.31 -9.01
C PHE A 156 1.97 -32.67 -10.39
N THR A 157 0.68 -32.97 -10.50
CA THR A 157 0.09 -33.38 -11.78
C THR A 157 -1.15 -32.58 -12.11
N VAL A 158 -1.32 -32.30 -13.39
CA VAL A 158 -2.51 -31.66 -13.96
C VAL A 158 -3.08 -32.62 -15.00
N PHE A 159 -4.34 -33.02 -14.84
CA PHE A 159 -5.03 -33.77 -15.87
C PHE A 159 -5.65 -32.77 -16.83
N LYS A 160 -5.25 -32.76 -18.09
CA LYS A 160 -5.76 -31.83 -19.11
C LYS A 160 -6.45 -32.60 -20.23
N GLU A 161 -7.64 -32.17 -20.62
CA GLU A 161 -8.34 -32.70 -21.79
C GLU A 161 -7.89 -31.93 -23.04
N ASP A 162 -7.45 -32.64 -24.08
CA ASP A 162 -7.16 -32.01 -25.36
C ASP A 162 -8.46 -31.50 -26.01
N PRO A 163 -8.54 -30.20 -26.39
CA PRO A 163 -9.77 -29.59 -26.87
C PRO A 163 -10.35 -30.22 -28.14
N LYS A 164 -9.51 -30.86 -28.98
CA LYS A 164 -9.90 -31.41 -30.29
C LYS A 164 -10.19 -32.91 -30.25
N SER A 165 -9.37 -33.67 -29.54
CA SER A 165 -9.42 -35.13 -29.48
C SER A 165 -10.17 -35.69 -28.28
N LYS A 166 -10.52 -34.84 -27.29
CA LYS A 166 -11.19 -35.22 -26.03
C LYS A 166 -10.43 -36.29 -25.23
N LYS A 167 -9.16 -36.56 -25.56
CA LYS A 167 -8.27 -37.44 -24.79
C LYS A 167 -7.72 -36.69 -23.59
N THR A 168 -7.65 -37.36 -22.44
CA THR A 168 -7.07 -36.81 -21.21
C THR A 168 -5.60 -37.17 -21.13
N TYR A 169 -4.75 -36.17 -20.89
CA TYR A 169 -3.31 -36.31 -20.72
C TYR A 169 -2.92 -35.94 -19.30
N GLU A 170 -1.98 -36.68 -18.73
CA GLU A 170 -1.37 -36.36 -17.44
C GLU A 170 -0.10 -35.53 -17.66
N GLU A 171 -0.17 -34.25 -17.33
CA GLU A 171 1.00 -33.38 -17.33
C GLU A 171 1.64 -33.43 -15.94
N THR A 172 2.90 -33.89 -15.88
CA THR A 172 3.65 -34.01 -14.62
C THR A 172 4.62 -32.85 -14.47
N VAL A 173 4.47 -32.08 -13.40
CA VAL A 173 5.41 -31.05 -12.96
C VAL A 173 6.23 -31.63 -11.80
N GLU A 174 7.48 -31.96 -12.07
CA GLU A 174 8.41 -32.57 -11.10
C GLU A 174 9.28 -31.48 -10.45
N VAL A 175 9.23 -31.31 -9.11
CA VAL A 175 10.12 -30.37 -8.39
C VAL A 175 10.51 -30.87 -6.98
N ASP A 176 11.83 -31.05 -6.80
CA ASP A 176 12.70 -30.99 -5.60
C ASP A 176 12.40 -31.86 -4.35
N ASP A 177 13.45 -32.60 -3.92
CA ASP A 177 13.50 -33.56 -2.81
C ASP A 177 13.40 -32.93 -1.42
N ASP A 178 13.63 -31.62 -1.30
CA ASP A 178 13.53 -30.87 -0.02
C ASP A 178 12.10 -30.36 0.29
N TYR A 179 11.07 -30.91 -0.34
CA TYR A 179 9.68 -30.54 -0.10
C TYR A 179 9.29 -30.69 1.39
N ARG A 180 9.07 -29.55 2.06
CA ARG A 180 8.39 -29.46 3.36
C ARG A 180 7.07 -28.76 3.15
N ALA A 181 5.97 -29.49 3.32
CA ALA A 181 4.65 -28.88 3.42
C ALA A 181 4.70 -27.81 4.53
N THR A 182 4.00 -26.69 4.33
CA THR A 182 3.61 -25.76 5.39
C THR A 182 2.15 -26.03 5.69
N PRO A 183 1.83 -26.94 6.65
CA PRO A 183 0.48 -27.06 7.13
C PRO A 183 0.03 -25.72 7.68
N GLU A 184 -1.25 -25.43 7.52
CA GLU A 184 -1.89 -24.20 7.98
C GLU A 184 -3.15 -24.59 8.75
N GLY A 185 -3.55 -23.74 9.69
CA GLY A 185 -4.87 -23.81 10.31
C GLY A 185 -5.78 -22.73 9.74
N GLY A 186 -7.05 -23.09 9.58
CA GLY A 186 -8.16 -22.35 9.00
C GLY A 186 -9.49 -22.93 9.49
N PHE A 187 -10.55 -22.82 8.71
CA PHE A 187 -11.92 -23.08 9.14
C PHE A 187 -12.27 -24.57 9.28
N PHE A 188 -12.99 -24.96 10.35
CA PHE A 188 -13.45 -26.34 10.55
C PHE A 188 -14.73 -26.65 9.73
N PRO A 189 -14.72 -27.60 8.78
CA PRO A 189 -15.81 -27.89 7.83
C PRO A 189 -17.21 -28.25 8.33
N TYR A 190 -17.36 -28.61 9.61
CA TYR A 190 -18.51 -29.39 10.06
C TYR A 190 -19.22 -28.69 11.20
N ILE A 191 -20.55 -28.82 11.24
CA ILE A 191 -21.35 -28.51 12.41
C ILE A 191 -21.58 -29.76 13.26
N ASN A 192 -21.63 -29.52 14.57
CA ASN A 192 -21.86 -30.53 15.58
C ASN A 192 -23.36 -30.86 15.70
N ARG A 193 -23.73 -32.12 15.53
CA ARG A 193 -25.12 -32.63 15.73
C ARG A 193 -25.29 -33.42 17.02
N SER A 194 -24.24 -33.57 17.83
CA SER A 194 -24.34 -34.19 19.15
C SER A 194 -24.91 -33.22 20.18
N THR A 195 -25.35 -33.75 21.32
CA THR A 195 -25.78 -32.93 22.47
C THR A 195 -24.62 -32.40 23.31
N VAL A 196 -23.37 -32.64 22.89
CA VAL A 196 -22.17 -32.23 23.63
C VAL A 196 -21.66 -30.92 23.07
N ASP A 197 -21.41 -29.93 23.93
CA ASP A 197 -20.89 -28.63 23.48
C ASP A 197 -19.41 -28.72 23.07
N LEU A 198 -19.11 -28.30 21.84
CA LEU A 198 -17.76 -28.24 21.27
C LEU A 198 -17.32 -26.80 20.94
N THR A 199 -18.04 -25.80 21.44
CA THR A 199 -17.76 -24.37 21.23
C THR A 199 -16.33 -24.01 21.62
N GLN A 200 -15.76 -24.63 22.67
CA GLN A 200 -14.36 -24.44 23.08
C GLN A 200 -13.31 -24.80 22.00
N TYR A 201 -13.71 -25.53 20.96
CA TYR A 201 -12.86 -25.89 19.82
C TYR A 201 -13.25 -25.15 18.54
N GLN A 202 -14.10 -24.12 18.63
CA GLN A 202 -14.69 -23.38 17.50
C GLN A 202 -15.56 -24.26 16.58
N ILE A 203 -16.21 -25.29 17.15
CA ILE A 203 -17.11 -26.21 16.43
C ILE A 203 -18.53 -26.01 16.97
N PHE A 204 -19.40 -25.44 16.14
CA PHE A 204 -20.75 -25.01 16.53
C PHE A 204 -21.84 -25.94 15.98
N ASN A 205 -23.07 -25.82 16.49
CA ASN A 205 -24.24 -26.58 16.04
C ASN A 205 -24.97 -25.96 14.82
N SER A 206 -24.60 -24.72 14.46
CA SER A 206 -25.17 -23.90 13.40
C SER A 206 -24.13 -22.91 12.87
N VAL A 207 -24.39 -22.33 11.69
CA VAL A 207 -23.48 -21.37 11.03
C VAL A 207 -24.01 -19.95 11.27
N ASP A 208 -23.35 -19.19 12.16
CA ASP A 208 -23.65 -17.78 12.46
C ASP A 208 -22.38 -16.92 12.23
N PRO A 209 -22.44 -15.82 11.44
CA PRO A 209 -21.28 -14.94 11.22
C PRO A 209 -20.63 -14.44 12.52
N LYS A 210 -21.41 -14.21 13.58
CA LYS A 210 -20.91 -13.71 14.87
C LYS A 210 -19.93 -14.69 15.54
N ASN A 211 -20.07 -15.99 15.26
CA ASN A 211 -19.24 -17.04 15.85
C ASN A 211 -17.85 -17.16 15.20
N TYR A 212 -17.63 -16.52 14.03
CA TYR A 212 -16.40 -16.64 13.24
C TYR A 212 -15.65 -15.32 13.05
N LYS A 213 -15.82 -14.39 14.01
CA LYS A 213 -15.07 -13.12 14.05
C LYS A 213 -13.55 -13.36 14.14
N ASP A 214 -13.14 -14.30 14.98
CA ASP A 214 -11.74 -14.65 15.22
C ASP A 214 -11.26 -15.81 14.33
N ASN A 215 -9.99 -15.74 13.91
CA ASN A 215 -9.34 -16.89 13.28
C ASN A 215 -9.12 -18.02 14.31
N CYS A 216 -9.04 -19.27 13.83
CA CYS A 216 -8.97 -20.44 14.71
C CYS A 216 -7.77 -20.46 15.67
N PHE A 217 -6.65 -19.85 15.28
CA PHE A 217 -5.48 -19.74 16.14
C PHE A 217 -5.73 -18.75 17.30
N VAL A 218 -6.26 -17.56 16.98
CA VAL A 218 -6.66 -16.55 17.97
C VAL A 218 -7.73 -17.13 18.89
N TYR A 219 -8.75 -17.79 18.32
CA TYR A 219 -9.79 -18.44 19.09
C TYR A 219 -9.23 -19.51 20.04
N ALA A 220 -8.32 -20.37 19.58
CA ALA A 220 -7.67 -21.34 20.45
C ALA A 220 -6.83 -20.67 21.56
N CYS A 221 -6.21 -19.51 21.29
CA CYS A 221 -5.54 -18.71 22.32
C CYS A 221 -6.54 -18.14 23.33
N ILE A 222 -7.71 -17.67 22.90
CA ILE A 222 -8.81 -17.24 23.80
C ILE A 222 -9.22 -18.42 24.71
N GLN A 223 -9.51 -19.58 24.13
CA GLN A 223 -9.96 -20.78 24.85
C GLN A 223 -8.88 -21.41 25.74
N SER A 224 -7.60 -21.05 25.52
CA SER A 224 -6.51 -21.48 26.40
C SER A 224 -6.67 -20.93 27.81
N GLY A 225 -7.19 -19.70 27.95
CA GLY A 225 -7.21 -18.93 29.20
C GLY A 225 -5.85 -18.34 29.60
N VAL A 226 -4.85 -18.43 28.72
CA VAL A 226 -3.46 -17.98 28.99
C VAL A 226 -3.23 -16.52 28.64
N PHE A 227 -4.03 -15.98 27.73
CA PHE A 227 -3.94 -14.61 27.22
C PHE A 227 -4.98 -13.72 27.88
N SER A 228 -4.60 -12.51 28.25
CA SER A 228 -5.58 -11.50 28.69
C SER A 228 -6.42 -10.98 27.51
N PRO A 229 -7.60 -10.37 27.76
CA PRO A 229 -8.41 -9.74 26.71
C PRO A 229 -7.63 -8.71 25.86
N ASP A 230 -6.70 -7.97 26.48
CA ASP A 230 -5.86 -6.99 25.80
C ASP A 230 -4.79 -7.65 24.91
N GLU A 231 -4.16 -8.73 25.40
CA GLU A 231 -3.21 -9.50 24.60
C GLU A 231 -3.91 -10.15 23.39
N ILE A 232 -5.14 -10.65 23.57
CA ILE A 232 -5.95 -11.16 22.45
C ILE A 232 -6.21 -10.06 21.43
N THR A 233 -6.58 -8.87 21.88
CA THR A 233 -6.82 -7.73 20.97
C THR A 233 -5.55 -7.38 20.21
N HIS A 234 -4.39 -7.32 20.86
CA HIS A 234 -3.11 -7.11 20.19
C HIS A 234 -2.79 -8.25 19.20
N LEU A 235 -3.11 -9.50 19.55
CA LEU A 235 -2.94 -10.65 18.66
C LEU A 235 -3.80 -10.54 17.39
N ARG A 236 -5.00 -9.96 17.47
CA ARG A 236 -5.85 -9.65 16.29
C ARG A 236 -5.19 -8.62 15.37
N PHE A 237 -4.58 -7.56 15.93
CA PHE A 237 -3.83 -6.58 15.13
C PHE A 237 -2.57 -7.17 14.50
N PHE A 238 -1.90 -8.05 15.24
CA PHE A 238 -0.67 -8.72 14.82
C PHE A 238 -0.93 -9.74 13.71
N VAL A 239 -2.00 -10.53 13.83
CA VAL A 239 -2.38 -11.59 12.88
C VAL A 239 -3.49 -11.10 11.94
N GLN A 240 -3.10 -10.55 10.80
CA GLN A 240 -4.03 -9.87 9.87
C GLN A 240 -4.78 -10.82 8.91
N THR A 241 -4.58 -12.13 9.05
CA THR A 241 -5.12 -13.13 8.12
C THR A 241 -5.86 -14.23 8.85
N ARG A 242 -6.84 -14.84 8.18
CA ARG A 242 -7.66 -15.93 8.72
C ARG A 242 -6.92 -17.24 8.91
N THR A 243 -5.85 -17.43 8.16
CA THR A 243 -5.02 -18.62 8.26
C THR A 243 -3.65 -18.24 8.70
N LEU A 244 -3.13 -18.98 9.68
CA LEU A 244 -1.80 -18.74 10.22
C LEU A 244 -0.91 -19.93 9.88
N PRO A 245 0.16 -19.73 9.10
CA PRO A 245 1.13 -20.78 8.83
C PRO A 245 1.85 -21.18 10.11
N ASN A 246 2.06 -22.50 10.30
CA ASN A 246 2.77 -23.02 11.48
C ASN A 246 4.10 -22.30 11.75
N ASN A 247 4.90 -21.99 10.73
CA ASN A 247 6.21 -21.35 10.91
C ASN A 247 6.13 -19.91 11.48
N LYS A 248 4.95 -19.28 11.44
CA LYS A 248 4.71 -17.95 11.99
C LYS A 248 4.39 -17.95 13.50
N ILE A 249 4.05 -19.11 14.07
CA ILE A 249 3.80 -19.26 15.50
C ILE A 249 5.05 -18.93 16.33
N THR A 250 6.24 -19.19 15.80
CA THR A 250 7.51 -18.82 16.44
C THR A 250 7.68 -17.31 16.60
N GLU A 251 7.16 -16.51 15.67
CA GLU A 251 7.17 -15.04 15.76
C GLU A 251 6.18 -14.57 16.84
N ILE A 252 4.99 -15.16 16.89
CA ILE A 252 3.99 -14.91 17.95
C ILE A 252 4.53 -15.29 19.33
N ALA A 253 5.18 -16.45 19.44
CA ALA A 253 5.75 -16.93 20.70
C ALA A 253 6.71 -15.89 21.31
N LYS A 254 7.57 -15.29 20.48
CA LYS A 254 8.50 -14.24 20.90
C LYS A 254 7.79 -12.98 21.38
N GLU A 255 6.84 -12.49 20.57
CA GLU A 255 6.13 -11.24 20.84
C GLU A 255 5.35 -11.31 22.15
N PHE A 256 4.63 -12.41 22.38
CA PHE A 256 3.77 -12.59 23.55
C PHE A 256 4.45 -13.32 24.71
N GLN A 257 5.75 -13.61 24.60
CA GLN A 257 6.51 -14.39 25.59
C GLN A 257 5.76 -15.65 26.07
N CYS A 258 5.17 -16.37 25.12
CA CYS A 258 4.33 -17.54 25.38
C CYS A 258 4.85 -18.73 24.57
N ASN A 259 4.99 -19.88 25.23
CA ASN A 259 5.37 -21.10 24.56
C ASN A 259 4.18 -21.71 23.82
N PHE A 260 4.44 -22.32 22.66
CA PHE A 260 3.45 -23.04 21.88
C PHE A 260 3.93 -24.46 21.58
N VAL A 261 3.04 -25.42 21.79
CA VAL A 261 3.20 -26.80 21.35
C VAL A 261 2.13 -27.08 20.32
N VAL A 262 2.51 -27.43 19.09
CA VAL A 262 1.55 -27.74 18.03
C VAL A 262 1.66 -29.22 17.66
N ARG A 263 0.60 -29.95 18.01
CA ARG A 263 0.41 -31.37 17.71
C ARG A 263 -0.41 -31.49 16.45
N ARG A 264 0.24 -31.85 15.36
CA ARG A 264 -0.46 -32.10 14.09
C ARG A 264 -0.94 -33.54 14.04
N ILE A 265 -2.19 -33.72 13.64
CA ILE A 265 -2.73 -35.04 13.32
C ILE A 265 -2.60 -35.25 11.81
N ASP A 266 -1.69 -36.14 11.40
CA ASP A 266 -1.54 -36.58 10.01
C ASP A 266 -2.32 -37.88 9.80
N GLU A 267 -3.55 -37.76 9.30
CA GLU A 267 -4.44 -38.90 9.03
C GLU A 267 -3.86 -39.86 7.97
N SER A 268 -2.79 -39.49 7.25
CA SER A 268 -2.14 -40.35 6.26
C SER A 268 -1.16 -41.38 6.85
N GLN A 269 -1.00 -41.43 8.17
CA GLN A 269 -0.07 -42.32 8.87
C GLN A 269 -0.84 -43.38 9.69
N ALA A 270 -0.18 -44.49 10.06
CA ALA A 270 -0.74 -45.48 10.97
C ALA A 270 -1.04 -44.85 12.35
N SER A 271 -2.10 -45.30 13.03
CA SER A 271 -2.69 -44.68 14.24
C SER A 271 -1.68 -44.26 15.31
N ILE A 272 -0.64 -45.06 15.54
CA ILE A 272 0.45 -44.80 16.49
C ILE A 272 1.39 -43.64 16.11
N HIS A 273 1.44 -43.24 14.83
CA HIS A 273 2.34 -42.22 14.28
C HIS A 273 1.61 -40.98 13.74
N GLN A 274 0.28 -40.93 13.89
CA GLN A 274 -0.54 -39.83 13.36
C GLN A 274 -0.27 -38.52 14.09
N GLN A 275 -0.01 -38.55 15.40
CA GLN A 275 0.27 -37.34 16.17
C GLN A 275 1.75 -36.97 16.10
N GLN A 276 2.05 -35.83 15.47
CA GLN A 276 3.41 -35.32 15.32
C GLN A 276 3.54 -33.94 15.96
N ILE A 277 4.47 -33.80 16.91
CA ILE A 277 4.83 -32.49 17.47
C ILE A 277 5.71 -31.78 16.44
N LYS A 278 5.14 -30.79 15.74
CA LYS A 278 5.86 -30.05 14.69
C LYS A 278 6.49 -28.77 15.20
N ILE A 279 5.89 -28.17 16.23
CA ILE A 279 6.40 -26.97 16.89
C ILE A 279 6.38 -27.25 18.37
N ASP A 280 7.52 -27.01 19.00
CA ASP A 280 7.67 -26.98 20.45
C ASP A 280 8.66 -25.87 20.77
N THR A 281 8.13 -24.67 21.03
CA THR A 281 8.98 -23.50 21.26
C THR A 281 9.78 -23.63 22.55
N ARG A 282 9.35 -24.45 23.51
CA ARG A 282 10.05 -24.70 24.78
C ARG A 282 11.46 -25.27 24.57
N LYS A 283 11.68 -25.94 23.42
CA LYS A 283 12.99 -26.49 23.05
C LYS A 283 13.94 -25.46 22.46
N LEU A 284 13.47 -24.25 22.17
CA LEU A 284 14.27 -23.18 21.56
C LEU A 284 15.04 -22.42 22.63
N LYS A 285 16.31 -22.10 22.36
CA LYS A 285 17.23 -21.47 23.33
C LYS A 285 16.69 -20.17 23.94
N TRP A 286 15.98 -19.37 23.15
CA TRP A 286 15.46 -18.05 23.57
C TRP A 286 14.12 -18.11 24.30
N ALA A 287 13.46 -19.27 24.39
CA ALA A 287 12.11 -19.41 24.95
C ALA A 287 12.09 -20.11 26.31
N LYS A 288 13.26 -20.38 26.91
CA LYS A 288 13.39 -21.14 28.16
C LYS A 288 12.75 -20.42 29.35
N ASP A 289 12.78 -19.10 29.35
CA ASP A 289 12.30 -18.27 30.46
C ASP A 289 10.79 -17.97 30.38
N PHE A 290 10.12 -18.43 29.31
CA PHE A 290 8.69 -18.22 29.13
C PHE A 290 7.89 -19.17 30.01
N LYS A 291 7.13 -18.60 30.95
CA LYS A 291 6.35 -19.36 31.94
C LYS A 291 5.01 -19.88 31.41
N ARG A 292 4.47 -19.25 30.37
CA ARG A 292 3.15 -19.57 29.79
C ARG A 292 3.29 -20.55 28.64
N THR A 293 2.37 -21.51 28.50
CA THR A 293 2.35 -22.45 27.37
C THR A 293 0.93 -22.69 26.87
N VAL A 294 0.72 -22.66 25.55
CA VAL A 294 -0.51 -23.11 24.89
C VAL A 294 -0.23 -24.39 24.10
N ASP A 295 -0.95 -25.46 24.42
CA ASP A 295 -0.92 -26.73 23.68
C ASP A 295 -2.08 -26.76 22.67
N LEU A 296 -1.73 -26.85 21.39
CA LEU A 296 -2.65 -26.76 20.26
C LEU A 296 -2.67 -28.07 19.49
N LEU A 297 -3.87 -28.48 19.08
CA LEU A 297 -4.09 -29.53 18.10
C LEU A 297 -4.33 -28.90 16.73
N LEU A 298 -3.64 -29.37 15.70
CA LEU A 298 -3.94 -29.05 14.31
C LEU A 298 -4.57 -30.29 13.64
N PHE A 299 -5.90 -30.27 13.49
CA PHE A 299 -6.69 -31.36 12.94
C PHE A 299 -7.64 -30.84 11.85
N LYS A 300 -7.70 -31.53 10.70
CA LYS A 300 -8.45 -31.10 9.50
C LYS A 300 -8.25 -29.62 9.14
N GLU A 301 -6.99 -29.18 9.16
CA GLU A 301 -6.59 -27.80 8.90
C GLU A 301 -7.26 -26.78 9.82
N HIS A 302 -7.50 -27.13 11.08
CA HIS A 302 -8.07 -26.21 12.09
C HIS A 302 -7.23 -26.25 13.37
N TYR A 303 -6.82 -25.08 13.88
CA TYR A 303 -6.20 -24.98 15.20
C TYR A 303 -7.28 -25.03 16.26
N MET A 304 -7.15 -25.94 17.21
CA MET A 304 -8.01 -26.02 18.37
C MET A 304 -7.18 -26.23 19.62
N ILE A 305 -7.70 -25.82 20.77
CA ILE A 305 -7.03 -26.05 22.05
C ILE A 305 -6.94 -27.56 22.34
N ASN A 306 -5.78 -28.04 22.79
CA ASN A 306 -5.61 -29.44 23.16
C ASN A 306 -6.08 -29.71 24.61
N LYS A 307 -7.38 -29.54 24.87
CA LYS A 307 -8.04 -29.87 26.14
C LYS A 307 -8.97 -31.08 25.98
N ASN A 308 -9.24 -31.80 27.07
CA ASN A 308 -10.21 -32.89 27.04
C ASN A 308 -11.64 -32.36 26.85
N VAL A 309 -12.45 -33.10 26.12
CA VAL A 309 -13.91 -32.90 26.06
C VAL A 309 -14.48 -33.43 27.38
N PRO A 310 -15.32 -32.67 28.09
CA PRO A 310 -15.98 -33.12 29.33
C PRO A 310 -17.11 -34.12 29.05
N ALA A 311 -16.84 -35.11 28.20
CA ALA A 311 -17.72 -36.19 27.82
C ALA A 311 -16.91 -37.44 27.45
N THR A 312 -17.48 -38.62 27.68
CA THR A 312 -16.88 -39.90 27.31
C THR A 312 -17.34 -40.34 25.92
N THR A 313 -16.50 -41.13 25.23
CA THR A 313 -16.93 -41.84 24.02
C THR A 313 -18.01 -42.89 24.32
N TYR A 314 -18.10 -43.36 25.57
CA TYR A 314 -19.13 -44.27 26.03
C TYR A 314 -20.50 -43.57 26.08
N TYR A 315 -20.57 -42.37 26.67
CA TYR A 315 -21.78 -41.56 26.68
C TYR A 315 -22.29 -41.27 25.27
N LEU A 316 -21.40 -40.89 24.33
CA LEU A 316 -21.77 -40.66 22.93
C LEU A 316 -22.44 -41.89 22.27
N LYS A 317 -22.05 -43.11 22.64
CA LYS A 317 -22.64 -44.34 22.10
C LYS A 317 -23.95 -44.72 22.78
N HIS A 318 -24.05 -44.48 24.09
CA HIS A 318 -25.10 -45.03 24.95
C HIS A 318 -26.04 -43.97 25.51
N GLN A 319 -26.09 -42.78 24.91
CA GLN A 319 -26.81 -41.63 25.42
C GLN A 319 -28.26 -41.95 25.82
N LYS A 320 -29.04 -42.60 24.94
CA LYS A 320 -30.45 -42.93 25.21
C LYS A 320 -30.61 -43.89 26.39
N ASP A 321 -29.76 -44.92 26.47
CA ASP A 321 -29.76 -45.93 27.55
C ASP A 321 -29.41 -45.29 28.90
N LEU A 322 -28.41 -44.41 28.92
CA LEU A 322 -27.98 -43.71 30.13
C LEU A 322 -29.05 -42.73 30.66
N HIS A 323 -29.74 -42.00 29.76
CA HIS A 323 -30.83 -41.11 30.16
C HIS A 323 -32.04 -41.86 30.71
N GLN A 324 -32.31 -43.07 30.21
CA GLN A 324 -33.40 -43.91 30.71
C GLN A 324 -33.06 -44.58 32.04
N ARG A 325 -31.80 -45.03 32.22
CA ARG A 325 -31.37 -45.75 33.42
C ARG A 325 -31.03 -44.84 34.60
N PHE A 326 -30.58 -43.62 34.32
CA PHE A 326 -30.19 -42.67 35.36
C PHE A 326 -30.83 -41.29 35.14
N PRO A 327 -32.17 -41.19 35.16
CA PRO A 327 -32.89 -39.92 34.89
C PRO A 327 -32.64 -38.85 35.96
N GLU A 328 -32.30 -39.27 37.18
CA GLU A 328 -31.99 -38.40 38.33
C GLU A 328 -30.60 -37.74 38.24
N LEU A 329 -29.71 -38.23 37.36
CA LEU A 329 -28.36 -37.68 37.24
C LEU A 329 -28.36 -36.40 36.38
N PRO A 330 -27.69 -35.32 36.84
CA PRO A 330 -27.49 -34.14 35.99
C PRO A 330 -26.76 -34.49 34.70
N LEU A 331 -27.16 -33.86 33.58
CA LEU A 331 -26.59 -34.10 32.24
C LEU A 331 -25.05 -34.05 32.22
N LYS A 332 -24.45 -33.11 32.95
CA LYS A 332 -22.98 -32.98 33.05
C LYS A 332 -22.31 -34.21 33.67
N GLN A 333 -22.96 -34.88 34.62
CA GLN A 333 -22.45 -36.12 35.23
C GLN A 333 -22.70 -37.33 34.31
N LEU A 334 -23.88 -37.38 33.69
CA LEU A 334 -24.21 -38.39 32.67
C LEU A 334 -23.18 -38.42 31.53
N MET A 335 -22.74 -37.25 31.07
CA MET A 335 -21.72 -37.12 30.02
C MET A 335 -20.37 -37.75 30.39
N LEU A 336 -20.05 -37.87 31.68
CA LEU A 336 -18.80 -38.43 32.18
C LEU A 336 -18.85 -39.93 32.44
N VAL A 337 -19.99 -40.59 32.23
CA VAL A 337 -20.14 -42.03 32.44
C VAL A 337 -19.29 -42.80 31.43
N ASN A 338 -18.34 -43.57 31.90
CA ASN A 338 -17.43 -44.37 31.06
C ASN A 338 -17.80 -45.86 31.03
N ASP A 339 -18.57 -46.32 32.01
CA ASP A 339 -19.12 -47.67 32.15
C ASP A 339 -20.18 -47.68 33.28
N TYR A 340 -20.95 -48.76 33.47
CA TYR A 340 -21.81 -48.94 34.65
C TYR A 340 -21.86 -50.39 35.12
N THR A 341 -21.98 -50.60 36.44
CA THR A 341 -22.11 -51.93 37.06
C THR A 341 -23.40 -52.03 37.88
N LYS A 342 -23.67 -53.19 38.49
CA LYS A 342 -24.78 -53.37 39.44
C LYS A 342 -24.74 -52.42 40.65
N GLN A 343 -23.59 -51.78 40.90
CA GLN A 343 -23.37 -50.85 42.01
C GLN A 343 -23.52 -49.37 41.60
N GLY A 344 -23.77 -49.07 40.32
CA GLY A 344 -23.97 -47.70 39.80
C GLY A 344 -23.04 -47.33 38.64
N PRO A 345 -23.14 -46.09 38.13
CA PRO A 345 -22.32 -45.60 37.02
C PRO A 345 -20.87 -45.31 37.45
N LYS A 346 -19.91 -45.63 36.58
CA LYS A 346 -18.49 -45.27 36.72
C LYS A 346 -18.19 -44.03 35.91
N PHE A 347 -17.65 -43.01 36.56
CA PHE A 347 -17.33 -41.73 35.93
C PHE A 347 -15.85 -41.62 35.58
N LYS A 348 -15.57 -40.98 34.45
CA LYS A 348 -14.23 -40.53 34.08
C LYS A 348 -14.17 -39.02 34.21
N GLN A 349 -13.67 -38.54 35.35
CA GLN A 349 -13.74 -37.12 35.71
C GLN A 349 -13.02 -36.20 34.71
N ASP A 350 -11.90 -36.65 34.13
CA ASP A 350 -11.13 -35.86 33.16
C ASP A 350 -11.71 -35.89 31.73
N GLY A 351 -12.81 -36.61 31.49
CA GLY A 351 -13.41 -36.75 30.16
C GLY A 351 -12.54 -37.48 29.13
N THR A 352 -12.60 -37.06 27.87
CA THR A 352 -11.90 -37.72 26.75
C THR A 352 -11.00 -36.74 26.01
N LEU A 353 -9.81 -37.18 25.59
CA LEU A 353 -8.95 -36.43 24.67
C LEU A 353 -9.74 -35.96 23.43
N ALA A 354 -9.59 -34.68 23.06
CA ALA A 354 -10.31 -34.06 21.94
C ALA A 354 -10.25 -34.90 20.67
N ILE A 355 -9.07 -35.37 20.27
CA ILE A 355 -8.92 -36.14 19.03
C ILE A 355 -9.67 -37.49 19.08
N THR A 356 -9.65 -38.18 20.22
CA THR A 356 -10.36 -39.46 20.41
C THR A 356 -11.87 -39.25 20.35
N PHE A 357 -12.35 -38.16 20.96
CA PHE A 357 -13.77 -37.81 20.95
C PHE A 357 -14.26 -37.41 19.55
N LEU A 358 -13.54 -36.51 18.87
CA LEU A 358 -13.87 -36.06 17.52
C LEU A 358 -13.90 -37.22 16.51
N ARG A 359 -12.92 -38.13 16.58
CA ARG A 359 -12.94 -39.36 15.76
C ARG A 359 -14.19 -40.18 16.01
N LYS A 360 -14.55 -40.33 17.28
CA LYS A 360 -15.73 -41.11 17.63
C LYS A 360 -17.02 -40.49 17.10
N MET A 361 -17.11 -39.17 17.07
CA MET A 361 -18.23 -38.46 16.46
C MET A 361 -18.30 -38.66 14.94
N PHE A 362 -17.15 -38.67 14.24
CA PHE A 362 -17.12 -39.04 12.82
C PHE A 362 -17.59 -40.49 12.60
N GLU A 363 -17.14 -41.45 13.42
CA GLU A 363 -17.60 -42.85 13.34
C GLU A 363 -19.11 -43.00 13.56
N LEU A 364 -19.71 -42.15 14.39
CA LEU A 364 -21.14 -42.15 14.70
C LEU A 364 -21.98 -41.24 13.79
N ASN A 365 -21.38 -40.64 12.75
CA ASN A 365 -22.03 -39.67 11.85
C ASN A 365 -22.68 -38.48 12.58
N LEU A 366 -22.06 -37.99 13.66
CA LEU A 366 -22.55 -36.86 14.47
C LEU A 366 -22.03 -35.49 13.99
N PHE A 367 -21.37 -35.46 12.83
CA PHE A 367 -20.97 -34.24 12.13
C PHE A 367 -21.76 -34.11 10.84
N GLU A 368 -22.30 -32.92 10.60
CA GLU A 368 -22.88 -32.55 9.31
C GLU A 368 -21.97 -31.55 8.61
N GLU A 369 -21.73 -31.74 7.32
CA GLU A 369 -20.93 -30.84 6.51
C GLU A 369 -21.70 -29.55 6.22
N ILE A 370 -21.05 -28.40 6.40
CA ILE A 370 -21.65 -27.09 6.14
C ILE A 370 -21.96 -26.93 4.65
N LYS A 371 -23.16 -26.44 4.33
CA LYS A 371 -23.62 -26.32 2.94
C LYS A 371 -23.01 -25.12 2.23
N SER A 372 -22.92 -25.22 0.91
CA SER A 372 -22.27 -24.27 0.01
C SER A 372 -22.74 -22.82 0.13
N CYS A 373 -24.04 -22.58 0.34
CA CYS A 373 -24.63 -21.24 0.43
C CYS A 373 -24.31 -20.51 1.75
N GLU A 374 -23.94 -21.25 2.80
CA GLU A 374 -23.68 -20.73 4.15
C GLU A 374 -22.21 -20.27 4.30
N MET A 375 -21.30 -20.69 3.42
CA MET A 375 -19.87 -20.32 3.46
C MET A 375 -19.62 -18.83 3.13
N ASN A 376 -20.53 -18.16 2.41
CA ASN A 376 -20.40 -16.73 2.06
C ASN A 376 -20.48 -15.79 3.27
N ILE A 377 -21.14 -16.24 4.34
CA ILE A 377 -21.19 -15.59 5.65
C ILE A 377 -19.77 -15.38 6.22
N LEU A 378 -18.83 -16.21 5.78
CA LEU A 378 -17.44 -16.17 6.16
C LEU A 378 -16.61 -15.29 5.20
N ASN A 379 -17.11 -14.40 4.35
CA ASN A 379 -16.21 -13.69 3.40
C ASN A 379 -15.52 -12.41 3.94
N THR A 380 -15.73 -12.03 5.21
CA THR A 380 -15.47 -10.64 5.67
C THR A 380 -14.38 -10.43 6.72
N THR A 381 -13.72 -11.47 7.28
CA THR A 381 -12.74 -11.25 8.38
C THR A 381 -11.29 -11.15 7.90
N GLU A 382 -11.02 -10.31 6.92
CA GLU A 382 -9.79 -9.50 6.99
C GLU A 382 -10.08 -8.45 8.08
N TYR A 383 -9.15 -8.21 9.02
CA TYR A 383 -9.30 -7.17 10.06
C TYR A 383 -9.21 -5.75 9.45
N ASP A 384 -9.92 -5.52 8.36
CA ASP A 384 -9.92 -4.29 7.59
C ASP A 384 -10.82 -3.23 8.24
N ASN A 385 -11.75 -3.64 9.10
CA ASN A 385 -12.61 -2.78 9.92
C ASN A 385 -12.65 -3.27 11.38
N LEU A 386 -11.55 -3.13 12.13
CA LEU A 386 -11.54 -3.22 13.61
C LEU A 386 -12.19 -1.96 14.23
N ASN A 387 -13.36 -1.56 13.73
CA ASN A 387 -13.96 -0.25 14.03
C ASN A 387 -14.76 -0.20 15.33
N ASP A 388 -14.92 -1.33 16.03
CA ASP A 388 -15.75 -1.41 17.22
C ASP A 388 -14.88 -1.70 18.45
N TYR A 389 -14.17 -0.68 18.95
CA TYR A 389 -13.49 -0.82 20.24
C TYR A 389 -14.52 -0.84 21.37
N GLU A 390 -14.76 -2.00 21.97
CA GLU A 390 -15.58 -2.06 23.20
C GLU A 390 -14.88 -1.32 24.36
N THR A 391 -13.55 -1.36 24.40
CA THR A 391 -12.71 -0.64 25.39
C THR A 391 -11.46 -0.07 24.74
N LEU A 392 -10.89 0.98 25.33
CA LEU A 392 -9.59 1.53 24.94
C LEU A 392 -8.41 0.99 25.77
N GLU A 393 -8.65 0.13 26.75
CA GLU A 393 -7.57 -0.53 27.51
C GLU A 393 -6.61 -1.31 26.59
N PHE A 394 -5.32 -1.32 26.93
CA PHE A 394 -4.31 -2.00 26.13
C PHE A 394 -3.11 -2.45 26.97
N ASN A 395 -2.40 -3.47 26.49
CA ASN A 395 -1.18 -3.95 27.12
C ASN A 395 0.03 -3.07 26.74
N GLU A 396 0.56 -2.34 27.71
CA GLU A 396 1.68 -1.41 27.52
C GLU A 396 2.94 -2.06 26.93
N ASN A 397 3.30 -3.26 27.40
CA ASN A 397 4.52 -3.95 26.94
C ASN A 397 4.45 -4.39 25.47
N LEU A 398 3.25 -4.65 24.96
CA LEU A 398 3.03 -5.07 23.57
C LEU A 398 2.77 -3.87 22.64
N CYS A 399 2.09 -2.85 23.15
CA CYS A 399 1.63 -1.72 22.35
C CYS A 399 2.57 -0.52 22.39
N THR A 400 3.58 -0.50 23.27
CA THR A 400 4.46 0.66 23.43
C THR A 400 5.93 0.26 23.38
N LYS A 401 6.75 1.18 22.87
CA LYS A 401 8.21 1.04 22.86
C LYS A 401 8.85 2.39 23.16
N LEU A 402 9.56 2.49 24.29
CA LEU A 402 10.31 3.67 24.66
C LEU A 402 11.36 3.99 23.58
N ILE A 403 11.46 5.27 23.22
CA ILE A 403 12.45 5.75 22.27
C ILE A 403 13.69 6.21 23.03
N ASP A 404 14.84 5.72 22.60
CA ASP A 404 16.15 6.13 23.10
C ASP A 404 17.03 6.63 21.95
N SER A 405 17.36 7.93 21.99
CA SER A 405 18.24 8.56 21.00
C SER A 405 19.69 8.05 21.03
N SER A 406 20.12 7.47 22.15
CA SER A 406 21.47 6.93 22.35
C SER A 406 21.70 5.60 21.62
N GLU A 407 20.65 4.84 21.30
CA GLU A 407 20.77 3.61 20.52
C GLU A 407 21.30 3.91 19.11
N ASP A 408 22.51 3.41 18.81
CA ASP A 408 23.10 3.48 17.48
C ASP A 408 22.72 2.25 16.66
N LYS A 409 22.00 2.47 15.57
CA LYS A 409 21.88 1.45 14.52
C LYS A 409 23.23 1.32 13.83
N LYS A 410 23.74 0.08 13.76
CA LYS A 410 24.96 -0.21 13.00
C LYS A 410 24.81 0.26 11.56
N GLU A 411 25.67 1.19 11.17
CA GLU A 411 25.72 1.69 9.81
C GLU A 411 26.11 0.56 8.85
N LYS A 412 25.41 0.49 7.72
CA LYS A 412 25.75 -0.47 6.67
C LYS A 412 26.90 0.08 5.85
N LYS A 413 28.02 -0.63 5.86
CA LYS A 413 29.12 -0.39 4.93
C LYS A 413 28.79 -1.00 3.58
N TRP A 414 28.91 -0.19 2.52
CA TRP A 414 28.74 -0.61 1.15
C TRP A 414 30.11 -0.90 0.55
N SER A 415 30.25 -1.99 -0.20
CA SER A 415 31.51 -2.31 -0.87
C SER A 415 31.85 -1.28 -1.96
N ARG A 416 30.83 -0.79 -2.67
CA ARG A 416 30.93 0.29 -3.65
C ARG A 416 29.55 0.91 -3.90
N ILE A 417 29.55 2.18 -4.31
CA ILE A 417 28.36 2.92 -4.71
C ILE A 417 28.47 3.22 -6.21
N TYR A 418 27.44 2.85 -6.95
CA TYR A 418 27.32 3.06 -8.38
C TYR A 418 26.14 3.98 -8.68
N TYR A 419 26.23 4.71 -9.79
CA TYR A 419 25.17 5.53 -10.35
C TYR A 419 24.99 5.11 -11.79
N SER A 420 23.77 4.73 -12.15
CA SER A 420 23.49 4.05 -13.41
C SER A 420 22.22 4.59 -14.04
N ASP A 421 22.16 4.49 -15.37
CA ASP A 421 21.01 4.94 -16.17
C ASP A 421 20.92 4.10 -17.45
N PHE A 422 19.69 3.85 -17.92
CA PHE A 422 19.44 3.15 -19.18
C PHE A 422 18.88 4.10 -20.23
N GLU A 423 19.45 4.05 -21.44
CA GLU A 423 18.81 4.61 -22.62
C GLU A 423 18.07 3.53 -23.40
N THR A 424 16.87 3.88 -23.86
CA THR A 424 15.92 2.93 -24.42
C THR A 424 15.31 3.47 -25.70
N ASP A 425 14.98 2.61 -26.65
CA ASP A 425 14.12 2.95 -27.79
C ASP A 425 12.67 3.08 -27.28
N PRO A 426 12.10 4.31 -27.21
CA PRO A 426 10.74 4.51 -26.71
C PRO A 426 9.68 4.34 -27.82
N THR A 427 10.10 4.10 -29.06
CA THR A 427 9.20 3.97 -30.21
C THR A 427 8.58 2.57 -30.30
N VAL A 428 9.18 1.60 -29.61
CA VAL A 428 8.68 0.23 -29.46
C VAL A 428 8.01 0.03 -28.10
N SER A 429 7.10 -0.94 -28.02
CA SER A 429 6.44 -1.32 -26.76
C SER A 429 6.36 -2.85 -26.67
N PRO A 430 7.03 -3.51 -25.70
CA PRO A 430 7.84 -2.92 -24.63
C PRO A 430 9.07 -2.14 -25.11
N HIS A 431 9.52 -1.15 -24.31
CA HIS A 431 10.75 -0.41 -24.61
C HIS A 431 11.95 -1.36 -24.56
N VAL A 432 12.92 -1.12 -25.44
CA VAL A 432 14.14 -1.94 -25.53
C VAL A 432 15.35 -1.09 -25.13
N PRO A 433 16.15 -1.50 -24.12
CA PRO A 433 17.37 -0.79 -23.77
C PRO A 433 18.44 -1.00 -24.85
N TYR A 434 19.11 0.06 -25.27
CA TYR A 434 20.24 -0.02 -26.21
C TYR A 434 21.57 0.37 -25.58
N LEU A 435 21.54 1.02 -24.41
CA LEU A 435 22.72 1.46 -23.68
C LEU A 435 22.42 1.48 -22.18
N ASN A 436 23.39 1.02 -21.38
CA ASN A 436 23.49 1.39 -19.97
C ASN A 436 24.83 2.07 -19.74
N CYS A 437 24.82 3.21 -19.06
CA CYS A 437 26.03 3.77 -18.48
C CYS A 437 26.01 3.58 -16.97
N THR A 438 27.18 3.26 -16.42
CA THR A 438 27.37 3.15 -14.97
C THR A 438 28.65 3.86 -14.60
N VAL A 439 28.56 4.74 -13.59
CA VAL A 439 29.71 5.46 -13.06
C VAL A 439 29.90 5.18 -11.58
N TYR A 440 31.14 5.21 -11.13
CA TYR A 440 31.47 5.20 -9.72
C TYR A 440 32.74 6.04 -9.48
N ARG A 441 32.92 6.45 -8.23
CA ARG A 441 34.10 7.19 -7.80
C ARG A 441 35.02 6.29 -6.98
N GLU A 442 36.31 6.38 -7.26
CA GLU A 442 37.37 5.82 -6.42
C GLU A 442 38.40 6.93 -6.16
N ALA A 443 38.41 7.45 -4.94
CA ALA A 443 39.13 8.67 -4.58
C ALA A 443 38.82 9.84 -5.55
N GLN A 444 39.83 10.40 -6.21
CA GLN A 444 39.68 11.49 -7.17
C GLN A 444 39.21 11.03 -8.56
N PHE A 445 39.25 9.73 -8.85
CA PHE A 445 38.98 9.19 -10.18
C PHE A 445 37.51 8.82 -10.35
N ILE A 446 36.92 9.26 -11.46
CA ILE A 446 35.57 8.89 -11.88
C ILE A 446 35.70 7.81 -12.96
N HIS A 447 35.30 6.59 -12.63
CA HIS A 447 35.27 5.48 -13.55
C HIS A 447 33.93 5.47 -14.29
N LYS A 448 33.97 5.29 -15.60
CA LYS A 448 32.80 5.27 -16.47
C LYS A 448 32.78 3.97 -17.25
N LEU A 449 31.64 3.29 -17.21
CA LEU A 449 31.41 2.05 -17.94
C LEU A 449 30.20 2.22 -18.84
N CYS A 450 30.25 1.54 -19.98
CA CYS A 450 29.16 1.48 -20.92
C CYS A 450 28.92 0.03 -21.32
N PHE A 451 27.68 -0.41 -21.18
CA PHE A 451 27.22 -1.71 -21.66
C PHE A 451 26.31 -1.48 -22.86
N GLN A 452 26.65 -2.13 -23.97
CA GLN A 452 25.95 -2.06 -25.25
C GLN A 452 25.75 -3.48 -25.80
N GLY A 453 24.90 -3.63 -26.80
CA GLY A 453 24.61 -4.91 -27.44
C GLY A 453 23.46 -5.64 -26.76
N GLU A 454 23.41 -6.96 -26.91
CA GLU A 454 22.37 -7.79 -26.29
C GLU A 454 22.67 -8.01 -24.80
N ASN A 455 21.64 -8.34 -24.01
CA ASN A 455 21.75 -8.70 -22.58
C ASN A 455 22.42 -7.63 -21.68
N ILE A 456 22.23 -6.34 -21.99
CA ILE A 456 22.79 -5.19 -21.24
C ILE A 456 22.56 -5.31 -19.73
N GLY A 457 21.35 -5.70 -19.31
CA GLY A 457 21.02 -5.91 -17.91
C GLY A 457 21.87 -6.99 -17.23
N GLU A 458 22.17 -8.09 -17.92
CA GLU A 458 23.00 -9.17 -17.37
C GLU A 458 24.45 -8.73 -17.23
N HIS A 459 24.99 -8.05 -18.25
CA HIS A 459 26.35 -7.48 -18.20
C HIS A 459 26.51 -6.50 -17.04
N LEU A 460 25.51 -5.64 -16.80
CA LEU A 460 25.50 -4.77 -15.63
C LEU A 460 25.54 -5.58 -14.33
N LEU A 461 24.64 -6.55 -14.16
CA LEU A 461 24.54 -7.35 -12.94
C LEU A 461 25.81 -8.17 -12.67
N ASP A 462 26.49 -8.67 -13.69
CA ASP A 462 27.74 -9.41 -13.55
C ASP A 462 28.92 -8.48 -13.20
N TYR A 463 28.96 -7.25 -13.72
CA TYR A 463 30.00 -6.27 -13.41
C TYR A 463 29.94 -5.72 -11.97
N LEU A 464 28.75 -5.39 -11.46
CA LEU A 464 28.59 -4.78 -10.12
C LEU A 464 29.23 -5.66 -9.04
N ILE A 465 29.88 -5.14 -8.00
CA ILE A 465 30.51 -6.01 -6.99
C ILE A 465 29.51 -6.48 -5.90
N ASP A 466 29.81 -7.60 -5.23
CA ASP A 466 29.01 -8.08 -4.09
C ASP A 466 28.90 -7.02 -2.99
N GLY A 467 27.72 -6.88 -2.38
CA GLY A 467 27.47 -5.92 -1.30
C GLY A 467 27.37 -4.45 -1.74
N SER A 468 27.28 -4.18 -3.04
CA SER A 468 27.22 -2.82 -3.59
C SER A 468 25.81 -2.20 -3.55
N LEU A 469 25.79 -0.87 -3.67
CA LEU A 469 24.59 -0.04 -3.81
C LEU A 469 24.61 0.67 -5.17
N THR A 470 23.55 0.51 -5.96
CA THR A 470 23.40 1.20 -7.25
C THR A 470 22.20 2.13 -7.22
N TYR A 471 22.41 3.40 -7.53
CA TYR A 471 21.35 4.38 -7.66
C TYR A 471 20.87 4.50 -9.10
N PHE A 472 19.54 4.53 -9.24
CA PHE A 472 18.83 4.98 -10.44
C PHE A 472 17.92 6.14 -10.04
N HIS A 473 17.85 7.18 -10.87
CA HIS A 473 16.97 8.32 -10.63
C HIS A 473 15.59 8.04 -11.20
N ASN A 474 14.67 7.58 -10.34
CA ASN A 474 13.41 6.91 -10.69
C ASN A 474 13.60 5.42 -11.06
N LEU A 475 14.16 4.65 -10.13
CA LEU A 475 14.37 3.19 -10.20
C LEU A 475 13.20 2.38 -10.79
N LYS A 476 11.95 2.86 -10.64
CA LYS A 476 10.76 2.21 -11.20
C LYS A 476 10.88 1.95 -12.70
N TYR A 477 11.48 2.86 -13.45
CA TYR A 477 11.67 2.75 -14.90
C TYR A 477 12.80 1.76 -15.21
N ASP A 478 14.01 2.08 -14.77
CA ASP A 478 15.24 1.33 -15.09
C ASP A 478 15.24 -0.11 -14.60
N ALA A 479 14.58 -0.39 -13.48
CA ALA A 479 14.43 -1.73 -12.96
C ALA A 479 13.89 -2.71 -14.00
N CYS A 480 13.05 -2.25 -14.94
CA CYS A 480 12.45 -3.11 -15.96
C CYS A 480 13.49 -3.81 -16.85
N PHE A 481 14.69 -3.26 -16.97
CA PHE A 481 15.71 -3.73 -17.90
C PHE A 481 16.69 -4.76 -17.30
N PHE A 482 16.67 -4.96 -15.98
CA PHE A 482 17.56 -5.92 -15.32
C PHE A 482 16.88 -6.83 -14.27
N ILE A 483 15.73 -6.43 -13.73
CA ILE A 483 15.08 -7.19 -12.64
C ILE A 483 14.69 -8.63 -13.06
N ASN A 484 14.38 -8.80 -14.35
CA ASN A 484 13.98 -10.06 -14.96
C ASN A 484 15.16 -10.95 -15.40
N CYS A 485 16.42 -10.50 -15.23
CA CYS A 485 17.59 -11.31 -15.56
C CYS A 485 17.59 -12.65 -14.79
N PRO A 486 17.90 -13.77 -15.47
CA PRO A 486 17.82 -15.12 -14.91
C PRO A 486 18.84 -15.34 -13.77
N GLY A 487 18.57 -16.32 -12.90
CA GLY A 487 19.49 -16.71 -11.82
C GLY A 487 19.50 -15.82 -10.57
N TRP A 488 18.64 -14.79 -10.51
CA TRP A 488 18.56 -13.87 -9.37
C TRP A 488 17.24 -13.98 -8.60
N SER A 489 17.33 -14.14 -7.28
CA SER A 489 16.23 -13.96 -6.34
C SER A 489 16.02 -12.47 -6.06
N THR A 490 14.79 -11.97 -6.16
CA THR A 490 14.49 -10.53 -6.08
C THR A 490 13.52 -10.20 -4.95
N GLU A 491 13.90 -9.25 -4.11
CA GLU A 491 13.04 -8.62 -3.11
C GLU A 491 12.74 -7.17 -3.53
N ILE A 492 11.47 -6.78 -3.48
CA ILE A 492 11.00 -5.46 -3.90
C ILE A 492 10.40 -4.73 -2.70
N THR A 493 10.89 -3.53 -2.42
CA THR A 493 10.30 -2.60 -1.45
C THR A 493 9.56 -1.52 -2.22
N GLU A 494 8.23 -1.56 -2.18
CA GLU A 494 7.34 -0.60 -2.85
C GLU A 494 6.42 0.12 -1.85
N ARG A 495 6.08 1.38 -2.15
CA ARG A 495 5.12 2.19 -1.38
C ARG A 495 4.21 2.92 -2.37
N SER A 496 2.91 2.63 -2.34
CA SER A 496 1.90 3.26 -3.20
C SER A 496 2.29 3.33 -4.69
N GLY A 497 2.88 2.25 -5.21
CA GLY A 497 3.31 2.15 -6.62
C GLY A 497 4.68 2.78 -6.94
N THR A 498 5.36 3.39 -5.96
CA THR A 498 6.77 3.81 -6.05
C THR A 498 7.70 2.68 -5.62
N VAL A 499 8.64 2.29 -6.47
CA VAL A 499 9.70 1.35 -6.12
C VAL A 499 10.80 2.12 -5.38
N LEU A 500 11.01 1.81 -4.10
CA LEU A 500 12.01 2.48 -3.25
C LEU A 500 13.36 1.78 -3.32
N GLN A 501 13.33 0.44 -3.30
CA GLN A 501 14.52 -0.39 -3.29
C GLN A 501 14.24 -1.75 -3.92
N ILE A 502 15.22 -2.31 -4.62
CA ILE A 502 15.25 -3.70 -5.07
C ILE A 502 16.51 -4.35 -4.53
N VAL A 503 16.40 -5.57 -3.99
CA VAL A 503 17.56 -6.38 -3.58
C VAL A 503 17.58 -7.64 -4.43
N MET A 504 18.67 -7.84 -5.18
CA MET A 504 18.87 -9.03 -6.00
C MET A 504 19.98 -9.89 -5.40
N THR A 505 19.68 -11.17 -5.16
CA THR A 505 20.62 -12.12 -4.55
C THR A 505 20.82 -13.34 -5.46
N LYS A 506 22.08 -13.60 -5.83
CA LYS A 506 22.52 -14.77 -6.59
C LYS A 506 23.00 -15.83 -5.61
N TYR A 507 22.43 -17.02 -5.74
CA TYR A 507 22.79 -18.18 -4.92
C TYR A 507 23.57 -19.19 -5.76
N SER A 508 24.52 -19.87 -5.12
CA SER A 508 25.12 -21.08 -5.66
C SER A 508 24.89 -22.22 -4.69
N THR A 509 25.01 -23.44 -5.20
CA THR A 509 24.79 -24.64 -4.42
C THR A 509 26.07 -25.47 -4.34
N LYS A 510 26.41 -25.95 -3.15
CA LYS A 510 27.36 -27.05 -2.96
C LYS A 510 26.61 -28.33 -2.58
N GLU A 511 26.98 -29.42 -3.23
CA GLU A 511 26.55 -30.76 -2.89
C GLU A 511 27.70 -31.52 -2.23
N TRP A 512 27.41 -32.24 -1.15
CA TRP A 512 28.37 -33.15 -0.53
C TRP A 512 27.66 -34.41 -0.03
N SER A 513 28.39 -35.50 0.13
CA SER A 513 27.86 -36.71 0.75
C SER A 513 28.08 -36.65 2.26
N ASP A 514 27.02 -36.81 3.05
CA ASP A 514 27.13 -36.91 4.50
C ASP A 514 27.95 -38.15 4.87
N PRO A 515 29.09 -38.03 5.57
CA PRO A 515 29.98 -39.15 5.84
C PRO A 515 29.33 -40.26 6.69
N LYS A 516 28.34 -39.92 7.53
CA LYS A 516 27.68 -40.87 8.44
C LYS A 516 26.48 -41.56 7.81
N THR A 517 25.72 -40.85 6.99
CA THR A 517 24.46 -41.36 6.42
C THR A 517 24.56 -41.69 4.93
N LYS A 518 25.69 -41.38 4.27
CA LYS A 518 25.92 -41.44 2.82
C LYS A 518 24.83 -40.73 1.99
N THR A 519 24.06 -39.84 2.62
CA THR A 519 23.02 -39.06 1.93
C THR A 519 23.65 -37.84 1.30
N LYS A 520 23.28 -37.56 0.03
CA LYS A 520 23.66 -36.30 -0.63
C LYS A 520 22.96 -35.16 0.09
N LYS A 521 23.73 -34.25 0.66
CA LYS A 521 23.27 -33.01 1.27
C LYS A 521 23.59 -31.84 0.36
N ARG A 522 22.66 -30.91 0.31
CA ARG A 522 22.72 -29.72 -0.52
C ARG A 522 22.68 -28.48 0.37
N SER A 523 23.58 -27.53 0.17
CA SER A 523 23.53 -26.23 0.83
C SER A 523 23.62 -25.10 -0.20
N SER A 524 22.72 -24.14 -0.06
CA SER A 524 22.77 -22.90 -0.82
C SER A 524 23.53 -21.85 -0.01
N PHE A 525 24.41 -21.12 -0.68
CA PHE A 525 25.11 -19.97 -0.11
C PHE A 525 25.00 -18.78 -1.07
N ILE A 526 25.09 -17.58 -0.50
CA ILE A 526 25.01 -16.34 -1.27
C ILE A 526 26.35 -16.14 -1.97
N VAL A 527 26.31 -16.02 -3.30
CA VAL A 527 27.48 -15.66 -4.11
C VAL A 527 27.59 -14.15 -4.23
N LYS A 528 26.44 -13.49 -4.42
CA LYS A 528 26.38 -12.07 -4.73
C LYS A 528 25.05 -11.47 -4.30
N ARG A 529 25.09 -10.32 -3.65
CA ARG A 529 23.93 -9.55 -3.22
C ARG A 529 24.09 -8.09 -3.64
N LEU A 530 23.19 -7.65 -4.51
CA LEU A 530 23.16 -6.30 -5.07
C LEU A 530 21.96 -5.54 -4.53
N VAL A 531 22.13 -4.26 -4.22
CA VAL A 531 21.05 -3.38 -3.78
C VAL A 531 20.89 -2.23 -4.76
N PHE A 532 19.69 -2.03 -5.26
CA PHE A 532 19.32 -0.93 -6.14
C PHE A 532 18.38 0.01 -5.40
N ARG A 533 18.63 1.32 -5.46
CA ARG A 533 17.84 2.32 -4.73
C ARG A 533 17.39 3.46 -5.62
N ASN A 534 16.18 3.93 -5.35
CA ASN A 534 15.65 5.10 -6.00
C ASN A 534 16.23 6.37 -5.38
N SER A 535 17.00 7.16 -6.14
CA SER A 535 17.49 8.45 -5.63
C SER A 535 16.37 9.49 -5.53
N TYR A 536 15.30 9.37 -6.34
CA TYR A 536 14.18 10.31 -6.34
C TYR A 536 13.36 10.29 -5.03
N SER A 537 13.38 9.18 -4.27
CA SER A 537 12.75 9.15 -2.93
C SER A 537 13.59 9.86 -1.86
N ILE A 538 14.88 10.10 -2.13
CA ILE A 538 15.81 10.83 -1.26
C ILE A 538 15.87 12.31 -1.68
N ILE A 539 15.96 12.60 -2.97
CA ILE A 539 15.96 13.95 -3.53
C ILE A 539 14.78 14.02 -4.52
N PRO A 540 13.59 14.47 -4.08
CA PRO A 540 12.36 14.49 -4.89
C PRO A 540 12.34 15.69 -5.86
N ALA A 541 13.37 15.79 -6.68
CA ALA A 541 13.54 16.82 -7.70
C ALA A 541 14.02 16.17 -9.01
N ALA A 542 13.68 16.75 -10.15
CA ALA A 542 14.13 16.24 -11.44
C ALA A 542 15.66 16.38 -11.58
N LEU A 543 16.32 15.43 -12.25
CA LEU A 543 17.77 15.48 -12.44
C LEU A 543 18.25 16.79 -13.10
N ALA A 544 17.46 17.36 -14.02
CA ALA A 544 17.76 18.64 -14.67
C ALA A 544 17.92 19.80 -13.67
N SER A 545 17.22 19.78 -12.54
CA SER A 545 17.30 20.85 -11.54
C SER A 545 18.51 20.70 -10.62
N PHE A 546 19.25 19.59 -10.64
CA PHE A 546 20.36 19.33 -9.71
C PHE A 546 21.49 20.35 -9.87
N ALA A 547 21.77 20.77 -11.10
CA ALA A 547 22.81 21.75 -11.38
C ALA A 547 22.54 23.06 -10.63
N THR A 548 21.33 23.62 -10.77
CA THR A 548 20.90 24.82 -10.07
C THR A 548 20.74 24.58 -8.57
N MET A 549 20.11 23.46 -8.19
CA MET A 549 19.78 23.14 -6.80
C MET A 549 21.00 22.92 -5.92
N PHE A 550 22.12 22.47 -6.48
CA PHE A 550 23.35 22.16 -5.75
C PHE A 550 24.56 22.99 -6.23
N ASN A 551 24.33 23.96 -7.13
CA ASN A 551 25.34 24.76 -7.82
C ASN A 551 26.49 23.91 -8.38
N LEU A 552 26.13 22.87 -9.14
CA LEU A 552 27.10 21.96 -9.76
C LEU A 552 27.56 22.56 -11.10
N SER A 553 28.85 22.41 -11.42
CA SER A 553 29.39 22.74 -12.74
C SER A 553 28.97 21.78 -13.86
N VAL A 554 28.13 20.79 -13.54
CA VAL A 554 27.63 19.80 -14.48
C VAL A 554 26.14 20.00 -14.65
N HIS A 555 25.69 19.96 -15.90
CA HIS A 555 24.30 20.13 -16.30
C HIS A 555 23.80 18.86 -16.99
N LYS A 556 22.48 18.66 -16.97
CA LYS A 556 21.84 17.63 -17.78
C LYS A 556 21.94 18.01 -19.26
N GLU A 557 22.25 17.03 -20.08
CA GLU A 557 22.48 17.20 -21.52
C GLU A 557 21.15 17.21 -22.31
N VAL A 558 21.17 17.67 -23.57
CA VAL A 558 20.00 17.70 -24.45
C VAL A 558 19.90 16.38 -25.24
N MET A 559 18.69 15.87 -25.47
CA MET A 559 18.47 14.61 -26.19
C MET A 559 17.17 14.62 -26.99
N ALA A 560 17.19 14.05 -28.21
CA ALA A 560 16.00 13.76 -28.99
C ALA A 560 15.66 12.27 -28.87
N TYR A 561 14.75 11.90 -27.98
CA TYR A 561 14.58 10.50 -27.58
C TYR A 561 14.00 9.63 -28.70
N LYS A 562 13.09 10.17 -29.53
CA LYS A 562 12.47 9.40 -30.63
C LYS A 562 13.39 9.24 -31.84
N LEU A 563 14.57 9.88 -31.84
CA LEU A 563 15.59 9.66 -32.85
C LEU A 563 16.23 8.27 -32.73
N TYR A 564 16.27 7.72 -31.52
CA TYR A 564 16.95 6.48 -31.17
C TYR A 564 16.08 5.24 -31.43
N THR A 565 15.72 5.06 -32.70
CA THR A 565 15.05 3.84 -33.18
C THR A 565 16.08 2.76 -33.50
N LYS A 566 15.66 1.48 -33.49
CA LYS A 566 16.50 0.37 -33.97
C LYS A 566 17.23 0.67 -35.29
N ARG A 567 16.50 1.19 -36.30
CA ARG A 567 17.07 1.56 -37.61
C ARG A 567 18.18 2.61 -37.49
N ASN A 568 17.97 3.66 -36.71
CA ASN A 568 18.95 4.74 -36.57
C ASN A 568 20.15 4.31 -35.72
N ILE A 569 19.94 3.48 -34.71
CA ILE A 569 21.00 2.88 -33.90
C ILE A 569 21.93 2.00 -34.76
N GLU A 570 21.35 1.20 -35.66
CA GLU A 570 22.10 0.39 -36.63
C GLU A 570 22.88 1.26 -37.64
N ARG A 571 22.24 2.32 -38.16
CA ARG A 571 22.87 3.31 -39.07
C ARG A 571 23.98 4.13 -38.40
N ARG A 572 23.88 4.39 -37.09
CA ARG A 572 24.77 5.20 -36.23
C ARG A 572 24.92 6.68 -36.59
N PHE A 573 25.07 7.03 -37.86
CA PHE A 573 25.28 8.39 -38.33
C PHE A 573 24.00 9.00 -38.89
N VAL A 574 23.51 10.06 -38.26
CA VAL A 574 22.35 10.86 -38.73
C VAL A 574 22.80 12.25 -39.13
N SER A 575 22.05 12.94 -40.00
CA SER A 575 22.36 14.34 -40.28
C SER A 575 22.07 15.22 -39.05
N ALA A 576 22.83 16.30 -38.86
CA ALA A 576 22.54 17.25 -37.79
C ALA A 576 21.11 17.80 -37.87
N LEU A 577 20.64 18.09 -39.09
CA LEU A 577 19.29 18.56 -39.36
C LEU A 577 18.23 17.54 -38.92
N GLU A 578 18.43 16.25 -39.21
CA GLU A 578 17.52 15.17 -38.78
C GLU A 578 17.39 15.14 -37.24
N PHE A 579 18.50 15.28 -36.51
CA PHE A 579 18.49 15.37 -35.06
C PHE A 579 17.71 16.62 -34.59
N GLN A 580 18.06 17.79 -35.13
CA GLN A 580 17.47 19.07 -34.75
C GLN A 580 15.96 19.12 -35.01
N LEU A 581 15.50 18.59 -36.15
CA LEU A 581 14.09 18.48 -36.49
C LEU A 581 13.35 17.54 -35.53
N GLN A 582 13.94 16.39 -35.19
CA GLN A 582 13.36 15.47 -34.21
C GLN A 582 13.26 16.11 -32.81
N TYR A 583 14.31 16.81 -32.38
CA TYR A 583 14.31 17.57 -31.12
C TYR A 583 13.22 18.65 -31.10
N TYR A 584 13.09 19.40 -32.20
CA TYR A 584 12.03 20.41 -32.33
C TYR A 584 10.64 19.78 -32.27
N GLN A 585 10.40 18.66 -32.96
CA GLN A 585 9.10 17.98 -32.88
C GLN A 585 8.73 17.53 -31.46
N GLU A 586 9.72 17.13 -30.65
CA GLU A 586 9.51 16.70 -29.26
C GLU A 586 9.32 17.85 -28.27
N ASN A 587 9.79 19.06 -28.61
CA ASN A 587 9.87 20.19 -27.68
C ASN A 587 9.20 21.49 -28.14
N LYS A 588 8.73 21.58 -29.40
CA LYS A 588 8.07 22.78 -29.96
C LYS A 588 6.86 23.27 -29.15
N ASP A 589 6.23 22.38 -28.41
CA ASP A 589 5.09 22.71 -27.58
C ASP A 589 5.50 23.23 -26.21
N LYS A 590 6.70 22.87 -25.73
CA LYS A 590 7.25 23.14 -24.38
C LYS A 590 8.18 24.34 -24.33
N LEU A 591 8.97 24.54 -25.38
CA LEU A 591 10.04 25.52 -25.44
C LEU A 591 9.77 26.53 -26.56
N SER A 592 10.16 27.78 -26.34
CA SER A 592 10.15 28.79 -27.37
C SER A 592 11.16 28.47 -28.48
N LEU A 593 10.96 29.03 -29.68
CA LEU A 593 11.91 28.89 -30.78
C LEU A 593 13.31 29.42 -30.42
N LYS A 594 13.42 30.40 -29.52
CA LYS A 594 14.70 30.94 -29.06
C LYS A 594 15.43 29.92 -28.18
N GLU A 595 14.73 29.29 -27.25
CA GLU A 595 15.28 28.22 -26.40
C GLU A 595 15.70 27.02 -27.24
N ILE A 596 14.86 26.58 -28.18
CA ILE A 596 15.20 25.47 -29.07
C ILE A 596 16.43 25.76 -29.93
N LYS A 597 16.59 27.01 -30.41
CA LYS A 597 17.81 27.41 -31.13
C LYS A 597 19.06 27.35 -30.24
N ASN A 598 18.94 27.75 -28.98
CA ASN A 598 20.04 27.61 -28.03
C ASN A 598 20.38 26.14 -27.76
N ASP A 599 19.37 25.30 -27.58
CA ASP A 599 19.55 23.85 -27.40
C ASP A 599 20.20 23.19 -28.62
N TRP A 600 19.85 23.62 -29.83
CA TRP A 600 20.50 23.16 -31.06
C TRP A 600 21.98 23.53 -31.10
N ASN A 601 22.34 24.74 -30.70
CA ASN A 601 23.75 25.16 -30.64
C ASN A 601 24.51 24.33 -29.59
N GLN A 602 23.93 24.21 -28.40
CA GLN A 602 24.47 23.44 -27.28
C GLN A 602 24.68 21.98 -27.68
N LEU A 603 23.72 21.38 -28.37
CA LEU A 603 23.78 20.02 -28.89
C LEU A 603 24.96 19.81 -29.85
N ILE A 604 25.19 20.73 -30.78
CA ILE A 604 26.30 20.61 -31.75
C ILE A 604 27.64 20.77 -31.04
N GLU A 605 27.77 21.72 -30.12
CA GLU A 605 28.97 21.88 -29.30
C GLU A 605 29.26 20.64 -28.46
N ASN A 606 28.25 20.06 -27.83
CA ASN A 606 28.38 18.85 -27.03
C ASN A 606 28.68 17.63 -27.90
N ALA A 607 28.10 17.53 -29.09
CA ALA A 607 28.44 16.48 -30.06
C ALA A 607 29.89 16.59 -30.55
N ARG A 608 30.44 17.81 -30.72
CA ARG A 608 31.86 18.03 -30.99
C ARG A 608 32.72 17.60 -29.81
N ALA A 609 32.39 18.03 -28.60
CA ALA A 609 33.11 17.68 -27.37
C ALA A 609 33.10 16.17 -27.11
N ALA A 610 32.04 15.46 -27.51
CA ALA A 610 31.92 14.02 -27.45
C ALA A 610 32.69 13.27 -28.57
N GLY A 611 33.30 13.98 -29.53
CA GLY A 611 33.87 13.36 -30.74
C GLY A 611 32.84 12.61 -31.57
N ALA A 612 31.57 13.04 -31.51
CA ALA A 612 30.42 12.45 -32.18
C ALA A 612 30.04 13.22 -33.46
N TYR A 613 30.50 14.45 -33.64
CA TYR A 613 30.17 15.28 -34.81
C TYR A 613 31.22 15.16 -35.93
N SER A 614 30.75 15.03 -37.18
CA SER A 614 31.59 15.08 -38.38
C SER A 614 31.36 16.41 -39.12
N GLU A 615 32.35 17.30 -39.07
CA GLU A 615 32.30 18.59 -39.77
C GLU A 615 32.16 18.41 -41.30
N LYS A 616 32.89 17.45 -41.88
CA LYS A 616 32.90 17.21 -43.34
C LYS A 616 31.52 16.81 -43.90
N TYR A 617 30.78 16.00 -43.15
CA TYR A 617 29.51 15.43 -43.62
C TYR A 617 28.29 16.02 -42.91
N GLN A 618 28.49 16.93 -41.94
CA GLN A 618 27.45 17.50 -41.07
C GLN A 618 26.56 16.42 -40.43
N GLN A 619 27.20 15.36 -39.95
CA GLN A 619 26.55 14.19 -39.37
C GLN A 619 26.94 13.99 -37.91
N ILE A 620 26.01 13.47 -37.12
CA ILE A 620 26.19 13.12 -35.71
C ILE A 620 26.17 11.59 -35.59
N ASN A 621 27.19 11.03 -34.96
CA ASN A 621 27.18 9.67 -34.46
C ASN A 621 26.32 9.60 -33.20
N ILE A 622 25.07 9.19 -33.35
CA ILE A 622 24.07 9.24 -32.27
C ILE A 622 24.44 8.33 -31.11
N MET A 623 25.13 7.21 -31.37
CA MET A 623 25.55 6.27 -30.34
C MET A 623 26.69 6.83 -29.48
N LYS A 624 27.69 7.48 -30.09
CA LYS A 624 28.73 8.19 -29.33
C LYS A 624 28.12 9.33 -28.50
N TYR A 625 27.17 10.07 -29.07
CA TYR A 625 26.48 11.14 -28.34
C TYR A 625 25.63 10.59 -27.19
N ALA A 626 24.90 9.49 -27.38
CA ALA A 626 24.12 8.83 -26.32
C ALA A 626 25.01 8.35 -25.16
N ILE A 627 26.19 7.79 -25.46
CA ILE A 627 27.17 7.42 -24.44
C ILE A 627 27.61 8.65 -23.63
N PHE A 628 27.93 9.75 -24.31
CA PHE A 628 28.29 10.99 -23.66
C PHE A 628 27.15 11.52 -22.77
N TYR A 629 25.94 11.59 -23.31
CA TYR A 629 24.72 12.01 -22.61
C TYR A 629 24.47 11.17 -21.35
N CYS A 630 24.41 9.84 -21.49
CA CYS A 630 24.05 8.94 -20.40
C CYS A 630 25.13 8.92 -19.30
N GLN A 631 26.42 9.04 -19.68
CA GLN A 631 27.50 9.25 -18.72
C GLN A 631 27.36 10.57 -17.97
N LYS A 632 26.95 11.66 -18.64
CA LYS A 632 26.74 12.97 -17.99
C LYS A 632 25.61 12.90 -16.99
N ASP A 633 24.47 12.30 -17.34
CA ASP A 633 23.34 12.10 -16.41
C ASP A 633 23.77 11.31 -15.16
N CYS A 634 24.50 10.21 -15.34
CA CYS A 634 25.06 9.44 -14.23
C CYS A 634 26.02 10.27 -13.35
N ILE A 635 26.85 11.15 -13.95
CA ILE A 635 27.78 12.02 -13.22
C ILE A 635 27.04 13.13 -12.47
N VAL A 636 26.00 13.74 -13.08
CA VAL A 636 25.15 14.73 -12.42
C VAL A 636 24.47 14.10 -11.21
N LEU A 637 23.94 12.89 -11.36
CA LEU A 637 23.34 12.14 -10.25
C LEU A 637 24.36 11.86 -9.15
N MET A 638 25.54 11.34 -9.50
CA MET A 638 26.63 11.06 -8.55
C MET A 638 27.03 12.32 -7.78
N LYS A 639 27.34 13.41 -8.48
CA LYS A 639 27.76 14.67 -7.86
C LYS A 639 26.65 15.29 -7.02
N GLY A 640 25.40 15.21 -7.46
CA GLY A 640 24.25 15.66 -6.69
C GLY A 640 24.07 14.88 -5.40
N MET A 641 24.20 13.55 -5.44
CA MET A 641 24.11 12.70 -4.24
C MET A 641 25.30 12.91 -3.28
N GLU A 642 26.53 13.02 -3.79
CA GLU A 642 27.73 13.36 -3.01
C GLU A 642 27.60 14.72 -2.33
N LYS A 643 27.13 15.72 -3.09
CA LYS A 643 26.90 17.06 -2.59
C LYS A 643 25.81 17.08 -1.53
N PHE A 644 24.70 16.38 -1.76
CA PHE A 644 23.62 16.26 -0.79
C PHE A 644 24.06 15.56 0.50
N ASP A 645 24.88 14.50 0.42
CA ASP A 645 25.47 13.84 1.60
C ASP A 645 26.38 14.80 2.39
N SER A 646 27.28 15.50 1.69
CA SER A 646 28.16 16.50 2.31
C SER A 646 27.38 17.64 2.95
N ASP A 647 26.34 18.10 2.28
CA ASP A 647 25.47 19.18 2.73
C ASP A 647 24.68 18.78 3.97
N LEU A 648 24.11 17.57 4.00
CA LEU A 648 23.47 17.04 5.20
C LEU A 648 24.48 16.86 6.34
N ALA A 649 25.68 16.32 6.07
CA ALA A 649 26.71 16.19 7.10
C ALA A 649 27.09 17.54 7.72
N LYS A 650 27.21 18.60 6.91
CA LYS A 650 27.43 19.98 7.40
C LYS A 650 26.28 20.45 8.30
N VAL A 651 25.03 20.29 7.85
CA VAL A 651 23.85 20.67 8.63
C VAL A 651 23.82 19.95 9.99
N PHE A 652 24.11 18.65 10.02
CA PHE A 652 24.14 17.86 11.26
C PHE A 652 25.31 18.23 12.18
N ASN A 653 26.47 18.57 11.61
CA ASN A 653 27.63 19.04 12.38
C ASN A 653 27.34 20.39 13.05
N GLU A 654 26.68 21.32 12.35
CA GLU A 654 26.28 22.60 12.92
C GLU A 654 25.29 22.45 14.10
N THR A 655 24.54 21.35 14.14
CA THR A 655 23.65 21.01 15.26
C THR A 655 24.27 20.03 16.27
N ASN A 656 25.59 19.77 16.21
CA ASN A 656 26.31 18.83 17.07
C ASN A 656 25.69 17.41 17.12
N THR A 657 25.13 16.96 16.00
CA THR A 657 24.53 15.62 15.87
C THR A 657 25.31 14.79 14.87
N LYS A 658 25.35 13.46 15.08
CA LYS A 658 25.98 12.55 14.14
C LYS A 658 24.98 12.09 13.08
N MET A 659 25.37 12.23 11.81
CA MET A 659 24.62 11.70 10.67
C MET A 659 25.30 10.44 10.12
N PRO A 660 24.59 9.30 10.02
CA PRO A 660 25.01 8.24 9.13
C PRO A 660 25.00 8.75 7.69
N ASN A 661 25.92 8.30 6.84
CA ASN A 661 25.91 8.68 5.43
C ASN A 661 24.53 8.40 4.78
N VAL A 662 24.12 9.27 3.84
CA VAL A 662 22.82 9.27 3.14
C VAL A 662 22.45 7.91 2.54
N HIS A 663 23.45 7.11 2.15
CA HIS A 663 23.32 5.76 1.62
C HIS A 663 22.82 4.74 2.65
N ASN A 664 22.59 5.12 3.90
CA ASN A 664 21.87 4.30 4.89
C ASN A 664 20.34 4.52 4.86
N PHE A 665 19.85 5.47 4.08
CA PHE A 665 18.44 5.85 4.04
C PHE A 665 17.78 5.54 2.70
N ILE A 666 16.47 5.27 2.75
CA ILE A 666 15.64 4.97 1.57
C ILE A 666 14.78 6.16 1.12
N SER A 667 14.63 7.20 1.96
CA SER A 667 13.84 8.38 1.64
C SER A 667 14.20 9.59 2.50
N ILE A 668 13.86 10.79 2.04
CA ILE A 668 14.07 12.04 2.79
C ILE A 668 13.35 12.06 4.14
N SER A 669 12.11 11.56 4.20
CA SER A 669 11.36 11.45 5.47
C SER A 669 12.06 10.54 6.48
N SER A 670 12.78 9.51 6.01
CA SER A 670 13.58 8.65 6.89
C SER A 670 14.79 9.39 7.48
N ILE A 671 15.39 10.31 6.73
CA ILE A 671 16.51 11.15 7.15
C ILE A 671 16.00 12.18 8.18
N GLY A 672 14.94 12.93 7.85
CA GLY A 672 14.36 13.95 8.74
C GLY A 672 13.93 13.38 10.08
N TYR A 673 13.23 12.24 10.08
CA TYR A 673 12.85 11.56 11.32
C TYR A 673 14.07 11.09 12.13
N HIS A 674 15.11 10.55 11.46
CA HIS A 674 16.32 10.11 12.15
C HIS A 674 17.11 11.28 12.76
N PHE A 675 17.13 12.42 12.08
CA PHE A 675 17.76 13.63 12.59
C PHE A 675 17.07 14.11 13.87
N ALA A 676 15.74 14.27 13.82
CA ALA A 676 14.96 14.65 15.00
C ALA A 676 15.17 13.64 16.15
N HIS A 677 15.21 12.34 15.84
CA HIS A 677 15.53 11.30 16.81
C HIS A 677 16.92 11.46 17.44
N LYS A 678 17.98 11.68 16.65
CA LYS A 678 19.36 11.83 17.15
C LYS A 678 19.59 13.14 17.89
N PHE A 679 18.82 14.18 17.58
CA PHE A 679 18.80 15.42 18.37
C PHE A 679 18.08 15.23 19.73
N GLY A 680 17.38 14.11 19.93
CA GLY A 680 16.64 13.81 21.15
C GLY A 680 15.21 14.34 21.17
N CYS A 681 14.64 14.73 20.02
CA CYS A 681 13.27 15.25 19.92
C CYS A 681 12.19 14.25 20.38
N PHE A 682 12.55 12.98 20.51
CA PHE A 682 11.67 11.88 20.87
C PHE A 682 12.12 11.15 22.14
N ASP A 683 13.12 11.66 22.87
CA ASP A 683 13.49 11.11 24.17
C ASP A 683 12.26 11.14 25.09
N GLU A 684 12.12 10.11 25.94
CA GLU A 684 10.99 9.95 26.88
C GLU A 684 9.62 9.76 26.21
N CYS A 685 9.58 9.67 24.88
CA CYS A 685 8.36 9.39 24.11
C CYS A 685 8.29 7.89 23.73
N TYR A 686 7.09 7.41 23.46
CA TYR A 686 6.87 6.01 23.10
C TYR A 686 6.37 5.86 21.66
N GLN A 687 6.98 4.96 20.89
CA GLN A 687 6.36 4.44 19.69
C GLN A 687 5.16 3.58 20.09
N LEU A 688 4.08 3.65 19.32
CA LEU A 688 2.84 2.94 19.56
C LEU A 688 2.58 1.90 18.46
N SER A 689 1.94 0.79 18.83
CA SER A 689 1.37 -0.22 17.92
C SER A 689 -0.02 -0.67 18.39
N GLY A 690 -0.70 -1.51 17.61
CA GLY A 690 -2.00 -2.07 17.97
C GLY A 690 -3.12 -1.03 18.15
N LYS A 691 -3.90 -1.16 19.24
CA LYS A 691 -5.08 -0.34 19.55
C LYS A 691 -4.76 1.17 19.69
N PRO A 692 -3.86 1.62 20.58
CA PRO A 692 -3.58 3.05 20.75
C PRO A 692 -3.02 3.68 19.48
N GLN A 693 -2.19 2.94 18.74
CA GLN A 693 -1.66 3.38 17.47
C GLN A 693 -2.76 3.62 16.43
N ASN A 694 -3.67 2.65 16.25
CA ASN A 694 -4.74 2.77 15.28
C ASN A 694 -5.70 3.91 15.62
N PHE A 695 -6.07 4.05 16.90
CA PHE A 695 -6.97 5.10 17.37
C PHE A 695 -6.41 6.50 17.11
N ILE A 696 -5.19 6.78 17.57
CA ILE A 696 -4.55 8.09 17.36
C ILE A 696 -4.30 8.36 15.87
N GLN A 697 -3.99 7.32 15.08
CA GLN A 697 -3.85 7.43 13.62
C GLN A 697 -5.15 7.88 12.92
N ARG A 698 -6.34 7.69 13.51
CA ARG A 698 -7.62 8.19 12.96
C ARG A 698 -7.82 9.70 13.16
N CYS A 699 -7.19 10.28 14.18
CA CYS A 699 -7.14 11.73 14.39
C CYS A 699 -6.27 12.45 13.34
N VAL A 700 -5.50 11.70 12.55
CA VAL A 700 -4.65 12.27 11.49
C VAL A 700 -5.51 12.79 10.33
N SER A 701 -5.59 14.11 10.23
CA SER A 701 -6.20 14.83 9.12
C SER A 701 -5.18 15.79 8.49
N GLY A 702 -4.88 15.60 7.20
CA GLY A 702 -3.96 16.47 6.46
C GLY A 702 -4.48 17.89 6.25
N GLY A 703 -3.77 18.67 5.42
CA GLY A 703 -4.16 20.03 5.06
C GLY A 703 -5.57 20.11 4.45
N ARG A 704 -6.25 21.23 4.72
CA ARG A 704 -7.57 21.52 4.17
C ARG A 704 -7.41 22.15 2.78
N THR A 705 -8.09 21.59 1.79
CA THR A 705 -8.17 22.16 0.44
C THR A 705 -9.63 22.25 0.04
N MET A 706 -10.14 23.46 -0.20
CA MET A 706 -11.52 23.69 -0.62
C MET A 706 -11.70 25.08 -1.23
N THR A 707 -12.74 25.25 -2.03
CA THR A 707 -13.27 26.56 -2.39
C THR A 707 -14.22 27.04 -1.29
N ALA A 708 -14.45 28.35 -1.21
CA ALA A 708 -15.43 28.92 -0.31
C ALA A 708 -16.82 28.25 -0.51
N GLU A 709 -17.43 27.80 0.60
CA GLU A 709 -18.71 27.08 0.62
C GLU A 709 -18.74 25.78 -0.20
N ASN A 710 -17.58 25.23 -0.59
CA ASN A 710 -17.46 24.16 -1.59
C ASN A 710 -18.14 24.49 -2.93
N LYS A 711 -18.30 25.78 -3.27
CA LYS A 711 -18.86 26.25 -4.53
C LYS A 711 -17.77 26.76 -5.46
N LYS A 712 -17.99 26.70 -6.77
CA LYS A 712 -17.11 27.32 -7.76
C LYS A 712 -17.04 28.83 -7.53
N GLN A 713 -15.84 29.40 -7.59
CA GLN A 713 -15.60 30.83 -7.40
C GLN A 713 -15.17 31.48 -8.71
N TYR A 714 -15.70 32.66 -8.99
CA TYR A 714 -15.32 33.53 -10.10
C TYR A 714 -15.19 34.94 -9.54
N ILE A 715 -13.95 35.38 -9.33
CA ILE A 715 -13.66 36.62 -8.59
C ILE A 715 -12.78 37.49 -9.46
N GLU A 716 -13.17 38.75 -9.62
CA GLU A 716 -12.39 39.80 -10.28
C GLU A 716 -11.98 40.85 -9.25
N GLY A 717 -10.76 41.35 -9.36
CA GLY A 717 -10.17 42.32 -8.43
C GLY A 717 -8.71 42.03 -8.16
N LYS A 718 -8.08 42.82 -7.28
CA LYS A 718 -6.68 42.57 -6.87
C LYS A 718 -6.64 41.50 -5.78
N ILE A 719 -6.22 40.30 -6.13
CA ILE A 719 -6.21 39.11 -5.27
C ILE A 719 -4.76 38.72 -4.96
N GLN A 720 -4.50 38.24 -3.74
CA GLN A 720 -3.22 37.64 -3.33
C GLN A 720 -3.38 36.16 -2.98
N ASP A 721 -2.38 35.35 -3.31
CA ASP A 721 -2.19 34.01 -2.76
C ASP A 721 -1.35 34.13 -1.48
N PHE A 722 -2.03 34.23 -0.34
CA PHE A 722 -1.41 34.54 0.95
C PHE A 722 -1.01 33.23 1.65
N ASP A 723 0.29 32.91 1.59
CA ASP A 723 0.86 31.63 1.97
C ASP A 723 1.66 31.68 3.28
N ALA A 724 1.47 30.65 4.11
CA ALA A 724 2.17 30.49 5.37
C ALA A 724 3.63 30.06 5.17
N VAL A 725 4.57 30.86 5.69
CA VAL A 725 6.01 30.57 5.58
C VAL A 725 6.34 29.26 6.30
N SER A 726 6.57 28.21 5.51
CA SER A 726 6.93 26.87 6.01
C SER A 726 5.92 26.37 7.06
N LEU A 727 4.67 26.14 6.66
CA LEU A 727 3.57 25.78 7.55
C LEU A 727 3.88 24.63 8.53
N TYR A 728 4.33 23.46 8.06
CA TYR A 728 4.60 22.33 8.95
C TYR A 728 5.78 22.57 9.92
N PRO A 729 6.91 23.18 9.48
CA PRO A 729 7.93 23.69 10.41
C PRO A 729 7.38 24.68 11.44
N SER A 730 6.58 25.65 11.02
CA SER A 730 5.94 26.62 11.94
C SER A 730 5.06 25.91 12.97
N ALA A 731 4.30 24.89 12.55
CA ALA A 731 3.51 24.05 13.45
C ALA A 731 4.38 23.29 14.47
N MET A 732 5.48 22.66 14.01
CA MET A 732 6.43 21.98 14.91
C MET A 732 7.18 22.94 15.84
N TYR A 733 7.33 24.20 15.44
CA TYR A 733 7.93 25.25 16.25
C TYR A 733 6.96 25.77 17.33
N LEU A 734 5.66 25.87 17.02
CA LEU A 734 4.64 26.39 17.93
C LEU A 734 4.07 25.35 18.90
N MET A 735 3.99 24.08 18.49
CA MET A 735 3.38 23.04 19.31
C MET A 735 4.01 22.93 20.69
N ASP A 736 3.25 22.49 21.69
CA ASP A 736 3.75 22.36 23.08
C ASP A 736 4.96 21.42 23.23
N GLY A 737 5.19 20.57 22.23
CA GLY A 737 6.28 19.61 22.11
C GLY A 737 5.73 18.21 21.79
N VAL A 738 6.60 17.19 21.73
CA VAL A 738 6.15 15.81 21.52
C VAL A 738 5.63 15.23 22.84
N PRO A 739 4.41 14.67 22.91
CA PRO A 739 3.87 14.12 24.17
C PRO A 739 4.76 13.01 24.74
N LYS A 740 5.16 13.15 26.01
CA LYS A 740 5.95 12.15 26.74
C LYS A 740 5.06 11.07 27.36
N GLY A 741 5.68 9.95 27.72
CA GLY A 741 4.99 8.88 28.44
C GLY A 741 4.07 8.02 27.56
N ILE A 742 3.30 7.17 28.24
CA ILE A 742 2.38 6.21 27.64
C ILE A 742 0.97 6.82 27.62
N PRO A 743 0.18 6.66 26.54
CA PRO A 743 -1.21 7.14 26.51
C PRO A 743 -2.06 6.43 27.58
N LYS A 744 -2.86 7.20 28.31
CA LYS A 744 -3.79 6.71 29.33
C LYS A 744 -5.22 6.82 28.83
N VAL A 745 -6.10 5.87 29.19
CA VAL A 745 -7.51 5.89 28.78
C VAL A 745 -8.25 7.00 29.53
N ILE A 746 -9.05 7.79 28.81
CA ILE A 746 -9.88 8.84 29.41
C ILE A 746 -11.14 8.20 30.02
N PRO A 747 -11.51 8.51 31.28
CA PRO A 747 -12.76 8.06 31.89
C PRO A 747 -14.00 8.52 31.11
N SER A 748 -15.05 7.69 31.05
CA SER A 748 -16.27 8.00 30.30
C SER A 748 -17.10 9.14 30.89
N ASP A 749 -16.98 9.37 32.20
CA ASP A 749 -17.69 10.39 32.98
C ASP A 749 -16.92 11.71 33.09
N ILE A 750 -15.87 11.89 32.30
CA ILE A 750 -15.02 13.09 32.36
C ILE A 750 -15.81 14.37 32.03
N SER A 751 -15.62 15.40 32.85
CA SER A 751 -16.14 16.73 32.53
C SER A 751 -15.31 17.44 31.46
N HIS A 752 -15.89 18.44 30.80
CA HIS A 752 -15.16 19.28 29.85
C HIS A 752 -13.93 19.94 30.50
N GLU A 753 -14.05 20.43 31.73
CA GLU A 753 -12.97 21.10 32.45
C GLU A 753 -11.81 20.15 32.75
N GLU A 754 -12.12 18.93 33.24
CA GLU A 754 -11.11 17.90 33.49
C GLU A 754 -10.42 17.46 32.21
N LEU A 755 -11.17 17.25 31.11
CA LEU A 755 -10.61 16.90 29.81
C LEU A 755 -9.61 17.96 29.33
N MET A 756 -9.92 19.23 29.54
CA MET A 756 -9.08 20.36 29.14
C MET A 756 -7.83 20.55 30.02
N ASN A 757 -7.80 19.95 31.22
CA ASN A 757 -6.65 20.01 32.14
C ASN A 757 -5.52 19.04 31.77
N TYR A 758 -5.77 17.97 31.01
CA TYR A 758 -4.70 17.08 30.52
C TYR A 758 -3.74 17.79 29.58
N ASP A 759 -2.45 17.49 29.61
CA ASP A 759 -1.47 18.10 28.68
C ASP A 759 -1.94 18.05 27.22
N THR A 760 -2.26 16.85 26.73
CA THR A 760 -2.94 16.65 25.44
C THR A 760 -3.80 15.41 25.43
N PHE A 761 -4.71 15.30 24.45
CA PHE A 761 -5.56 14.15 24.24
C PHE A 761 -5.90 13.93 22.78
N PHE A 762 -6.32 12.71 22.47
CA PHE A 762 -6.87 12.27 21.19
C PHE A 762 -8.20 11.58 21.49
N ILE A 763 -9.28 12.11 20.94
CA ILE A 763 -10.65 11.73 21.31
C ILE A 763 -11.53 11.49 20.09
N GLU A 764 -12.57 10.73 20.34
CA GLU A 764 -13.72 10.56 19.45
C GLU A 764 -14.94 11.19 20.13
N ILE A 765 -15.64 12.05 19.40
CA ILE A 765 -16.82 12.77 19.88
C ILE A 765 -17.93 12.74 18.83
N ASN A 766 -19.17 12.91 19.27
CA ASN A 766 -20.27 13.30 18.39
C ASN A 766 -20.49 14.80 18.54
N ILE A 767 -20.47 15.55 17.45
CA ILE A 767 -20.84 16.95 17.43
C ILE A 767 -22.32 17.00 17.06
N THR A 768 -23.19 17.21 18.05
CA THR A 768 -24.65 17.20 17.87
C THR A 768 -25.18 18.54 17.38
N LYS A 769 -24.46 19.62 17.67
CA LYS A 769 -24.77 20.97 17.20
C LYS A 769 -23.49 21.76 16.96
N ILE A 770 -23.49 22.56 15.90
CA ILE A 770 -22.40 23.46 15.55
C ILE A 770 -22.98 24.76 14.97
N GLU A 771 -22.57 25.88 15.54
CA GLU A 771 -23.00 27.21 15.11
C GLU A 771 -21.79 28.15 15.08
N CYS A 772 -21.66 28.98 14.04
CA CYS A 772 -20.57 29.96 13.97
C CYS A 772 -20.72 30.98 15.11
N ARG A 773 -19.63 31.32 15.83
CA ARG A 773 -19.67 32.42 16.81
C ARG A 773 -19.76 33.81 16.15
N SER A 774 -19.41 33.87 14.88
CA SER A 774 -19.49 35.08 14.06
C SER A 774 -20.93 35.34 13.61
N ASN A 775 -21.27 36.63 13.45
CA ASN A 775 -22.49 37.05 12.76
C ASN A 775 -22.45 36.73 11.25
N TYR A 776 -21.25 36.48 10.71
CA TYR A 776 -21.02 36.04 9.34
C TYR A 776 -20.80 34.52 9.32
N PRO A 777 -21.56 33.74 8.53
CA PRO A 777 -21.32 32.32 8.36
C PRO A 777 -19.91 32.05 7.82
N TYR A 778 -19.20 31.08 8.41
CA TYR A 778 -17.90 30.65 7.90
C TYR A 778 -18.08 29.84 6.62
N LYS A 779 -17.38 30.23 5.56
CA LYS A 779 -17.35 29.55 4.26
C LYS A 779 -16.39 28.37 4.27
N PHE A 780 -15.45 28.31 5.23
CA PHE A 780 -14.45 27.26 5.36
C PHE A 780 -14.64 26.44 6.64
N GLY A 781 -15.46 25.39 6.54
CA GLY A 781 -15.76 24.50 7.66
C GLY A 781 -14.54 23.82 8.25
N GLN A 782 -14.53 23.67 9.58
CA GLN A 782 -13.47 22.95 10.31
C GLN A 782 -13.79 21.48 10.53
N VAL A 783 -15.07 21.13 10.47
CA VAL A 783 -15.60 19.76 10.52
C VAL A 783 -15.67 19.20 9.10
N PHE A 784 -15.65 17.87 8.96
CA PHE A 784 -15.81 17.24 7.65
C PHE A 784 -16.57 15.92 7.68
N HIS A 785 -17.30 15.67 6.60
CA HIS A 785 -17.91 14.39 6.26
C HIS A 785 -17.15 13.70 5.14
N ARG A 786 -17.33 12.39 4.96
CA ARG A 786 -16.83 11.68 3.79
C ARG A 786 -17.97 11.45 2.81
N ASN A 787 -17.79 11.85 1.57
CA ASN A 787 -18.73 11.49 0.50
C ASN A 787 -18.61 10.00 0.11
N GLU A 788 -19.46 9.53 -0.80
CA GLU A 788 -19.46 8.14 -1.29
C GLU A 788 -18.09 7.70 -1.86
N ALA A 789 -17.34 8.63 -2.46
CA ALA A 789 -15.99 8.39 -2.98
C ALA A 789 -14.90 8.43 -1.88
N GLY A 790 -15.28 8.55 -0.61
CA GLY A 790 -14.38 8.60 0.55
C GLY A 790 -13.61 9.91 0.74
N SER A 791 -13.92 10.94 -0.07
CA SER A 791 -13.29 12.27 -0.01
C SER A 791 -13.90 13.12 1.10
N LYS A 792 -13.05 13.86 1.83
CA LYS A 792 -13.49 14.76 2.90
C LYS A 792 -14.17 16.00 2.33
N ILE A 793 -15.41 16.28 2.69
CA ILE A 793 -16.11 17.52 2.42
C ILE A 793 -16.13 18.30 3.72
N PHE A 794 -15.50 19.47 3.73
CA PHE A 794 -15.43 20.32 4.91
C PHE A 794 -16.63 21.25 4.91
N ASP A 795 -17.44 21.19 5.95
CA ASP A 795 -18.70 21.91 6.11
C ASP A 795 -18.91 22.27 7.58
N ASN A 796 -20.04 22.91 7.87
CA ASN A 796 -20.42 23.34 9.22
C ASN A 796 -21.60 22.52 9.73
N GLU A 797 -21.65 21.24 9.40
CA GLU A 797 -22.76 20.36 9.79
C GLU A 797 -22.38 19.48 11.00
N PRO A 798 -23.35 19.10 11.84
CA PRO A 798 -23.16 18.09 12.89
C PRO A 798 -22.58 16.79 12.33
N VAL A 799 -21.74 16.11 13.12
CA VAL A 799 -21.02 14.90 12.69
C VAL A 799 -20.93 13.89 13.82
N GLU A 800 -21.13 12.61 13.49
CA GLU A 800 -20.92 11.50 14.41
C GLU A 800 -19.53 10.89 14.24
N HIS A 801 -18.99 10.30 15.32
CA HIS A 801 -17.70 9.61 15.33
C HIS A 801 -16.55 10.47 14.77
N PHE A 802 -16.47 11.73 15.20
CA PHE A 802 -15.43 12.65 14.78
C PHE A 802 -14.18 12.52 15.64
N TYR A 803 -13.04 12.24 15.00
CA TYR A 803 -11.76 11.99 15.65
C TYR A 803 -10.87 13.23 15.57
N LEU A 804 -10.43 13.73 16.72
CA LEU A 804 -9.63 14.94 16.81
C LEU A 804 -8.70 14.92 18.03
N ASP A 805 -7.77 15.87 18.07
CA ASP A 805 -6.93 16.11 19.25
C ASP A 805 -7.33 17.38 20.01
N LYS A 806 -6.65 17.64 21.13
CA LYS A 806 -6.89 18.82 21.98
C LYS A 806 -6.84 20.15 21.23
N VAL A 807 -5.92 20.29 20.27
CA VAL A 807 -5.72 21.54 19.53
C VAL A 807 -6.89 21.79 18.58
N ALA A 808 -7.31 20.75 17.85
CA ALA A 808 -8.48 20.83 17.00
C ALA A 808 -9.78 21.12 17.80
N LEU A 809 -9.91 20.61 19.04
CA LEU A 809 -11.07 20.90 19.87
C LEU A 809 -11.06 22.37 20.33
N LYS A 810 -9.89 22.88 20.72
CA LYS A 810 -9.71 24.30 21.06
C LYS A 810 -10.11 25.21 19.90
N ASP A 811 -9.71 24.88 18.68
CA ASP A 811 -10.13 25.64 17.49
C ASP A 811 -11.64 25.65 17.31
N LEU A 812 -12.27 24.48 17.39
CA LEU A 812 -13.72 24.38 17.28
C LEU A 812 -14.42 25.23 18.34
N LEU A 813 -13.97 25.19 19.59
CA LEU A 813 -14.56 25.98 20.68
C LEU A 813 -14.29 27.48 20.54
N LEU A 814 -13.16 27.87 19.94
CA LEU A 814 -12.80 29.26 19.69
C LEU A 814 -13.67 29.89 18.60
N PHE A 815 -13.94 29.16 17.52
CA PHE A 815 -14.64 29.69 16.36
C PHE A 815 -16.13 29.36 16.34
N TYR A 816 -16.56 28.27 16.96
CA TYR A 816 -17.92 27.78 16.97
C TYR A 816 -18.49 27.69 18.39
N LYS A 817 -19.82 27.76 18.48
CA LYS A 817 -20.59 27.24 19.61
C LYS A 817 -20.95 25.81 19.26
N ILE A 818 -20.34 24.85 19.95
CA ILE A 818 -20.60 23.43 19.72
C ILE A 818 -21.22 22.80 20.96
N GLU A 819 -22.16 21.88 20.72
CA GLU A 819 -22.58 20.89 21.70
C GLU A 819 -22.04 19.56 21.21
N TYR A 820 -21.32 18.84 22.08
CA TYR A 820 -20.70 17.58 21.72
C TYR A 820 -20.78 16.56 22.86
N GLU A 821 -20.86 15.29 22.48
CA GLU A 821 -20.84 14.15 23.38
C GLU A 821 -19.49 13.47 23.29
N PHE A 822 -18.83 13.29 24.43
CA PHE A 822 -17.60 12.52 24.52
C PHE A 822 -17.90 11.03 24.40
N ILE A 823 -17.20 10.32 23.50
CA ILE A 823 -17.34 8.87 23.35
C ILE A 823 -16.21 8.15 24.08
N ARG A 824 -14.96 8.42 23.66
CA ARG A 824 -13.76 7.76 24.18
C ARG A 824 -12.48 8.46 23.71
N GLY A 825 -11.36 8.21 24.38
CA GLY A 825 -10.07 8.67 23.91
C GLY A 825 -8.89 8.31 24.80
N TYR A 826 -7.71 8.77 24.37
CA TYR A 826 -6.46 8.68 25.13
C TYR A 826 -5.96 10.06 25.50
N TYR A 827 -5.38 10.20 26.68
CA TYR A 827 -4.68 11.41 27.11
C TYR A 827 -3.22 11.14 27.45
N PHE A 828 -2.44 12.21 27.47
CA PHE A 828 -1.06 12.25 27.96
C PHE A 828 -0.98 13.34 29.02
N ASN A 829 -0.21 13.12 30.08
CA ASN A 829 -0.08 14.07 31.18
C ASN A 829 1.31 14.05 31.84
N ASP A 830 2.31 13.55 31.12
CA ASP A 830 3.69 13.42 31.59
C ASP A 830 4.58 14.56 31.01
N GLY A 831 3.95 15.63 30.53
CA GLY A 831 4.58 16.76 29.86
C GLY A 831 4.95 16.52 28.39
N PHE A 832 5.69 17.48 27.84
CA PHE A 832 6.11 17.48 26.45
C PHE A 832 7.63 17.56 26.29
N ASN A 833 8.17 16.86 25.30
CA ASN A 833 9.54 17.04 24.84
C ASN A 833 9.59 18.22 23.86
N LYS A 834 10.12 19.35 24.35
CA LYS A 834 10.24 20.62 23.60
C LYS A 834 11.49 20.73 22.72
N LYS A 835 12.34 19.71 22.67
CA LYS A 835 13.54 19.72 21.83
C LYS A 835 13.19 19.87 20.34
N ILE A 836 12.00 19.41 19.91
CA ILE A 836 11.51 19.60 18.54
C ILE A 836 11.41 21.08 18.15
N ASN A 837 10.94 21.94 19.06
CA ASN A 837 10.80 23.38 18.82
C ASN A 837 12.16 24.03 18.57
N THR A 838 13.13 23.73 19.45
CA THR A 838 14.51 24.22 19.33
C THR A 838 15.18 23.71 18.06
N PHE A 839 14.99 22.42 17.76
CA PHE A 839 15.52 21.78 16.57
C PHE A 839 15.05 22.46 15.28
N ILE A 840 13.73 22.67 15.15
CA ILE A 840 13.15 23.32 13.99
C ILE A 840 13.58 24.77 13.87
N LYS A 841 13.61 25.52 14.98
CA LYS A 841 14.11 26.90 14.99
C LYS A 841 15.56 26.98 14.51
N GLY A 842 16.43 26.09 14.99
CA GLY A 842 17.83 26.00 14.57
C GLY A 842 17.95 25.75 13.06
N LEU A 843 17.25 24.72 12.55
CA LEU A 843 17.27 24.40 11.11
C LEU A 843 16.68 25.51 10.24
N PHE A 844 15.59 26.14 10.66
CA PHE A 844 14.98 27.23 9.90
C PHE A 844 15.90 28.46 9.83
N ASN A 845 16.51 28.85 10.94
CA ASN A 845 17.47 29.96 10.97
C ASN A 845 18.68 29.67 10.08
N LEU A 846 19.16 28.42 10.09
CA LEU A 846 20.21 27.97 9.20
C LEU A 846 19.80 28.10 7.72
N ARG A 847 18.56 27.71 7.39
CA ARG A 847 17.99 27.91 6.05
C ARG A 847 17.93 29.39 5.67
N LEU A 848 17.48 30.26 6.56
CA LEU A 848 17.41 31.71 6.30
C LEU A 848 18.80 32.30 6.02
N ARG A 849 19.81 31.93 6.82
CA ARG A 849 21.20 32.35 6.60
C ARG A 849 21.68 31.94 5.20
N TYR A 850 21.48 30.68 4.83
CA TYR A 850 21.86 30.19 3.50
C TYR A 850 21.03 30.80 2.36
N LYS A 851 19.74 31.11 2.58
CA LYS A 851 18.91 31.85 1.60
C LYS A 851 19.52 33.23 1.32
N LYS A 852 19.95 33.96 2.35
CA LYS A 852 20.62 35.27 2.23
C LYS A 852 21.96 35.18 1.51
N GLU A 853 22.74 34.14 1.79
CA GLU A 853 24.01 33.86 1.12
C GLU A 853 23.84 33.36 -0.33
N LYS A 854 22.60 33.17 -0.82
CA LYS A 854 22.28 32.45 -2.06
C LYS A 854 22.93 31.07 -2.13
N ASN A 855 23.10 30.44 -0.97
CA ASN A 855 23.75 29.16 -0.81
C ASN A 855 22.74 28.02 -1.11
N PRO A 856 23.08 27.09 -2.03
CA PRO A 856 22.22 25.96 -2.41
C PRO A 856 21.72 25.09 -1.24
N LEU A 857 22.42 25.11 -0.11
CA LEU A 857 22.06 24.40 1.13
C LEU A 857 20.64 24.70 1.62
N GLN A 858 20.10 25.88 1.32
CA GLN A 858 18.73 26.23 1.72
C GLN A 858 17.69 25.23 1.17
N SER A 859 17.91 24.70 -0.04
CA SER A 859 17.01 23.75 -0.72
C SER A 859 17.01 22.40 0.00
N THR A 860 18.20 21.93 0.41
CA THR A 860 18.37 20.70 1.21
C THR A 860 17.63 20.81 2.54
N ILE A 861 17.77 21.94 3.23
CA ILE A 861 17.10 22.15 4.52
C ILE A 861 15.58 22.28 4.35
N LYS A 862 15.10 22.96 3.30
CA LYS A 862 13.65 23.04 2.98
C LYS A 862 13.03 21.66 2.84
N LEU A 863 13.68 20.76 2.08
CA LEU A 863 13.23 19.38 1.89
C LEU A 863 13.22 18.59 3.21
N LEU A 864 14.27 18.74 4.01
CA LEU A 864 14.39 18.08 5.30
C LEU A 864 13.24 18.51 6.23
N LEU A 865 13.05 19.82 6.42
CA LEU A 865 12.04 20.43 7.28
C LEU A 865 10.61 19.92 6.97
N ASN A 866 10.24 19.85 5.69
CA ASN A 866 8.92 19.39 5.27
C ASN A 866 8.70 17.87 5.43
N SER A 867 9.74 17.10 5.75
CA SER A 867 9.70 15.64 5.72
C SER A 867 9.73 14.96 7.10
N ILE A 868 10.01 15.70 8.18
CA ILE A 868 10.32 15.18 9.52
C ILE A 868 9.18 14.32 10.10
N TYR A 869 7.93 14.80 10.00
CA TYR A 869 6.78 14.10 10.57
C TYR A 869 6.29 12.94 9.68
N GLY A 870 6.59 12.92 8.37
CA GLY A 870 5.95 11.99 7.43
C GLY A 870 6.14 10.51 7.77
N LYS A 871 7.24 10.15 8.43
CA LYS A 871 7.49 8.77 8.88
C LYS A 871 6.61 8.35 10.07
N SER A 872 6.20 9.29 10.92
CA SER A 872 5.47 9.01 12.17
C SER A 872 4.03 8.56 11.94
N ILE A 873 3.44 8.89 10.78
CA ILE A 873 2.06 8.59 10.37
C ILE A 873 1.97 7.61 9.20
N LEU A 874 3.06 6.88 8.91
CA LEU A 874 3.04 5.85 7.88
C LEU A 874 2.03 4.76 8.23
N LYS A 875 1.16 4.41 7.28
CA LYS A 875 0.26 3.26 7.41
C LYS A 875 1.03 1.95 7.24
N ALA A 876 0.55 0.90 7.91
CA ALA A 876 1.13 -0.42 7.76
C ALA A 876 0.96 -0.99 6.34
N MET A 877 1.97 -1.73 5.87
CA MET A 877 1.93 -2.42 4.58
C MET A 877 1.21 -3.77 4.72
N LYS A 878 0.02 -3.89 4.12
CA LYS A 878 -0.80 -5.13 4.16
C LYS A 878 -0.30 -6.24 3.22
N THR A 879 0.36 -5.88 2.13
CA THR A 879 0.81 -6.84 1.09
C THR A 879 2.31 -6.76 0.81
N GLU A 880 2.88 -7.83 0.28
CA GLU A 880 4.23 -7.85 -0.31
C GLU A 880 4.23 -8.53 -1.69
N THR A 881 5.13 -8.11 -2.57
CA THR A 881 5.34 -8.69 -3.90
C THR A 881 6.63 -9.51 -3.90
N LYS A 882 6.57 -10.77 -4.35
CA LYS A 882 7.70 -11.69 -4.47
C LYS A 882 7.94 -12.08 -5.91
N SER A 883 9.20 -12.14 -6.32
CA SER A 883 9.61 -12.63 -7.64
C SER A 883 10.04 -14.10 -7.53
N ILE A 884 9.42 -14.98 -8.31
CA ILE A 884 9.62 -16.44 -8.25
C ILE A 884 10.03 -16.94 -9.64
N PRO A 885 11.04 -17.82 -9.77
CA PRO A 885 11.33 -18.49 -11.04
C PRO A 885 10.10 -19.24 -11.56
N ARG A 886 9.86 -19.21 -12.88
CA ARG A 886 8.68 -19.86 -13.51
C ARG A 886 8.57 -21.34 -13.15
N GLU A 887 9.68 -22.07 -13.17
CA GLU A 887 9.77 -23.49 -12.75
C GLU A 887 9.34 -23.73 -11.29
N GLY A 888 9.55 -22.75 -10.41
CA GLY A 888 9.20 -22.80 -9.00
C GLY A 888 7.81 -22.29 -8.68
N LEU A 889 7.06 -21.76 -9.67
CA LEU A 889 5.79 -21.09 -9.46
C LEU A 889 4.76 -22.03 -8.82
N ILE A 890 4.56 -23.23 -9.35
CA ILE A 890 3.57 -24.19 -8.81
C ILE A 890 3.88 -24.55 -7.36
N LYS A 891 5.15 -24.78 -7.02
CA LYS A 891 5.60 -25.03 -5.64
C LYS A 891 5.29 -23.83 -4.74
N TYR A 892 5.50 -22.61 -5.23
CA TYR A 892 5.23 -21.38 -4.48
C TYR A 892 3.73 -21.15 -4.27
N ILE A 893 2.92 -21.34 -5.33
CA ILE A 893 1.45 -21.29 -5.27
C ILE A 893 0.98 -22.31 -4.24
N TRP A 894 1.45 -23.56 -4.32
CA TRP A 894 1.05 -24.57 -3.36
C TRP A 894 1.39 -24.18 -1.92
N LYS A 895 2.56 -23.58 -1.68
CA LYS A 895 3.01 -23.20 -0.33
C LYS A 895 2.26 -22.00 0.24
N ASN A 896 1.85 -21.04 -0.60
CA ASN A 896 1.30 -19.77 -0.15
C ASN A 896 -0.13 -19.53 -0.64
N TYR A 897 -0.81 -20.55 -1.20
CA TYR A 897 -2.08 -20.46 -1.94
C TYR A 897 -3.11 -19.53 -1.28
N ASN A 898 -3.25 -19.63 0.04
CA ASN A 898 -4.25 -18.89 0.84
C ASN A 898 -3.88 -17.41 1.08
N PHE A 899 -2.65 -17.01 0.81
CA PHE A 899 -2.15 -15.64 1.00
C PHE A 899 -1.97 -14.91 -0.31
N ILE A 900 -1.98 -15.62 -1.44
CA ILE A 900 -1.73 -15.05 -2.76
C ILE A 900 -2.96 -14.28 -3.22
N THR A 901 -2.79 -12.98 -3.42
CA THR A 901 -3.85 -12.11 -3.94
C THR A 901 -3.75 -11.90 -5.44
N GLU A 902 -2.55 -11.98 -6.01
CA GLU A 902 -2.33 -11.83 -7.45
C GLU A 902 -1.08 -12.59 -7.89
N ILE A 903 -1.14 -13.23 -9.06
CA ILE A 903 0.02 -13.79 -9.76
C ILE A 903 0.07 -13.18 -11.16
N VAL A 904 1.21 -12.61 -11.48
CA VAL A 904 1.52 -12.04 -12.78
C VAL A 904 2.55 -12.92 -13.44
N ASP A 905 2.15 -13.49 -14.55
CA ASP A 905 2.94 -14.45 -15.30
C ASP A 905 2.95 -14.03 -16.78
N ASP A 906 4.10 -13.66 -17.29
CA ASP A 906 4.29 -13.20 -18.66
C ASP A 906 5.24 -14.15 -19.39
N PRO A 907 4.80 -14.86 -20.44
CA PRO A 907 5.60 -15.86 -21.17
C PRO A 907 6.95 -15.38 -21.66
N SER A 908 7.10 -14.08 -21.90
CA SER A 908 8.35 -13.51 -22.40
C SER A 908 9.44 -13.42 -21.33
N ILE A 909 9.11 -13.66 -20.05
CA ILE A 909 10.06 -13.61 -18.93
C ILE A 909 10.15 -14.95 -18.18
N SER A 910 11.33 -15.22 -17.62
CA SER A 910 11.64 -16.44 -16.85
C SER A 910 11.15 -16.41 -15.39
N LYS A 911 10.55 -15.29 -14.96
CA LYS A 911 10.07 -15.05 -13.60
C LYS A 911 8.57 -14.77 -13.58
N CYS A 912 7.95 -15.08 -12.47
CA CYS A 912 6.56 -14.76 -12.16
C CYS A 912 6.53 -13.89 -10.89
N TYR A 913 5.66 -12.88 -10.87
CA TYR A 913 5.51 -11.98 -9.74
C TYR A 913 4.25 -12.35 -8.95
N VAL A 914 4.42 -12.64 -7.67
CA VAL A 914 3.35 -13.09 -6.79
C VAL A 914 3.15 -12.07 -5.68
N LYS A 915 2.00 -11.41 -5.68
CA LYS A 915 1.55 -10.52 -4.59
C LYS A 915 0.83 -11.35 -3.53
N LYS A 916 1.15 -11.13 -2.27
CA LYS A 916 0.51 -11.83 -1.16
C LYS A 916 0.29 -10.96 0.08
N MET A 917 -0.70 -11.32 0.89
CA MET A 917 -0.95 -10.70 2.19
C MET A 917 0.18 -11.03 3.18
N LYS A 918 0.50 -10.05 4.03
CA LYS A 918 1.42 -10.26 5.16
C LYS A 918 0.63 -10.85 6.33
N PRO A 919 0.91 -12.11 6.75
CA PRO A 919 0.15 -12.74 7.82
C PRO A 919 0.44 -12.13 9.20
N ILE A 920 1.64 -11.57 9.38
CA ILE A 920 2.08 -10.89 10.59
C ILE A 920 2.45 -9.45 10.26
N ASN A 921 1.96 -8.51 11.06
CA ASN A 921 2.28 -7.09 10.93
C ASN A 921 2.67 -6.48 12.28
N ASN A 922 3.96 -6.20 12.45
CA ASN A 922 4.48 -5.47 13.61
C ASN A 922 4.81 -4.02 13.19
N HIS A 923 3.82 -3.12 13.33
CA HIS A 923 3.92 -1.73 12.87
C HIS A 923 3.92 -0.77 14.06
N PHE A 924 5.12 -0.40 14.50
CA PHE A 924 5.33 0.67 15.47
C PHE A 924 5.62 2.00 14.78
N ASN A 925 4.90 3.06 15.16
CA ASN A 925 5.16 4.42 14.72
C ASN A 925 4.89 5.43 15.84
N LEU A 926 4.95 6.74 15.57
CA LEU A 926 4.78 7.80 16.58
C LEU A 926 3.57 8.68 16.19
N PRO A 927 2.36 8.11 16.13
CA PRO A 927 1.22 8.76 15.50
C PRO A 927 0.82 10.05 16.24
N GLN A 928 1.01 10.11 17.56
CA GLN A 928 0.73 11.29 18.37
C GLN A 928 1.57 12.49 17.94
N PHE A 929 2.83 12.29 17.50
CA PHE A 929 3.65 13.38 16.98
C PHE A 929 3.08 13.91 15.66
N GLY A 930 2.82 13.03 14.69
CA GLY A 930 2.37 13.48 13.37
C GLY A 930 0.93 14.00 13.37
N ALA A 931 0.06 13.48 14.25
CA ALA A 931 -1.28 14.04 14.47
C ALA A 931 -1.18 15.48 15.00
N SER A 932 -0.39 15.71 16.06
CA SER A 932 -0.19 17.05 16.62
C SER A 932 0.37 18.03 15.59
N VAL A 933 1.38 17.64 14.79
CA VAL A 933 1.94 18.53 13.74
C VAL A 933 0.88 18.99 12.76
N LEU A 934 0.02 18.07 12.32
CA LEU A 934 -1.04 18.40 11.37
C LEU A 934 -2.19 19.20 11.99
N SER A 935 -2.48 19.02 13.28
CA SER A 935 -3.47 19.84 13.98
C SER A 935 -2.96 21.25 14.24
N TRP A 936 -1.72 21.41 14.68
CA TRP A 936 -1.08 22.70 14.83
C TRP A 936 -0.92 23.45 13.50
N SER A 937 -0.70 22.75 12.38
CA SER A 937 -0.72 23.39 11.06
C SER A 937 -2.10 23.91 10.69
N LYS A 938 -3.17 23.18 11.03
CA LYS A 938 -4.55 23.65 10.83
C LYS A 938 -4.87 24.81 11.77
N HIS A 939 -4.44 24.74 13.02
CA HIS A 939 -4.58 25.82 14.00
C HIS A 939 -3.99 27.15 13.52
N LEU A 940 -2.80 27.11 12.92
CA LEU A 940 -2.19 28.31 12.34
C LEU A 940 -3.04 28.91 11.21
N MET A 941 -3.53 28.07 10.29
CA MET A 941 -4.42 28.53 9.21
C MET A 941 -5.77 29.02 9.75
N ASN A 942 -6.38 28.29 10.69
CA ASN A 942 -7.66 28.64 11.31
C ASN A 942 -7.57 29.96 12.08
N SER A 943 -6.45 30.23 12.76
CA SER A 943 -6.23 31.46 13.50
C SER A 943 -6.29 32.70 12.58
N VAL A 944 -5.81 32.58 11.34
CA VAL A 944 -5.88 33.66 10.35
C VAL A 944 -7.25 33.69 9.68
N MET A 945 -7.68 32.56 9.09
CA MET A 945 -8.91 32.49 8.31
C MET A 945 -10.14 32.75 9.17
N GLY A 946 -10.25 32.10 10.33
CA GLY A 946 -11.38 32.28 11.24
C GLY A 946 -11.48 33.72 11.76
N SER A 947 -10.33 34.36 12.06
CA SER A 947 -10.31 35.78 12.46
C SER A 947 -10.76 36.73 11.36
N ALA A 948 -10.45 36.40 10.10
CA ALA A 948 -10.89 37.14 8.93
C ALA A 948 -12.39 36.96 8.69
N GLU A 949 -12.89 35.72 8.66
CA GLU A 949 -14.31 35.43 8.46
C GLU A 949 -15.19 36.00 9.59
N GLN A 950 -14.70 36.01 10.84
CA GLN A 950 -15.36 36.66 11.99
C GLN A 950 -15.67 38.15 11.77
N ARG A 951 -14.91 38.81 10.89
CA ARG A 951 -15.03 40.24 10.59
C ARG A 951 -15.55 40.51 9.19
N GLY A 952 -16.12 39.48 8.55
CA GLY A 952 -16.73 39.57 7.23
C GLY A 952 -15.72 39.75 6.09
N ILE A 953 -14.44 39.46 6.32
CA ILE A 953 -13.42 39.49 5.27
C ILE A 953 -13.58 38.25 4.40
N SER A 954 -13.68 38.45 3.09
CA SER A 954 -13.94 37.35 2.15
C SER A 954 -12.65 36.61 1.79
N ILE A 955 -12.70 35.30 1.94
CA ILE A 955 -11.69 34.36 1.45
C ILE A 955 -12.35 33.50 0.37
N PHE A 956 -11.63 33.19 -0.70
CA PHE A 956 -12.19 32.54 -1.89
C PHE A 956 -11.75 31.09 -2.03
N TYR A 957 -10.50 30.78 -1.69
CA TYR A 957 -9.92 29.45 -1.86
C TYR A 957 -8.87 29.19 -0.79
N GLN A 958 -8.68 27.91 -0.44
CA GLN A 958 -7.59 27.45 0.42
C GLN A 958 -6.96 26.19 -0.18
N ASP A 959 -5.63 26.12 -0.21
CA ASP A 959 -4.89 24.87 -0.43
C ASP A 959 -3.80 24.67 0.61
N THR A 960 -4.16 23.98 1.69
CA THR A 960 -3.24 23.58 2.77
C THR A 960 -2.64 24.76 3.53
N ASP A 961 -1.62 25.41 2.97
CA ASP A 961 -0.81 26.50 3.52
C ASP A 961 -1.12 27.88 2.95
N SER A 962 -1.89 27.96 1.87
CA SER A 962 -2.24 29.22 1.23
C SER A 962 -3.75 29.51 1.23
N MET A 963 -4.09 30.80 1.12
CA MET A 963 -5.47 31.27 0.95
C MET A 963 -5.56 32.44 -0.03
N HIS A 964 -6.63 32.49 -0.82
CA HIS A 964 -6.91 33.60 -1.75
C HIS A 964 -7.86 34.61 -1.14
N LEU A 965 -7.45 35.87 -1.09
CA LEU A 965 -8.25 37.01 -0.62
C LEU A 965 -7.88 38.29 -1.39
N PHE A 966 -8.68 39.35 -1.20
CA PHE A 966 -8.35 40.66 -1.78
C PHE A 966 -7.09 41.26 -1.13
N GLU A 967 -6.25 41.90 -1.95
CA GLU A 967 -5.02 42.56 -1.52
C GLU A 967 -5.28 43.65 -0.45
N ASP A 968 -6.35 44.43 -0.63
CA ASP A 968 -6.70 45.51 0.30
C ASP A 968 -7.08 44.99 1.69
N ASP A 969 -7.58 43.74 1.78
CA ASP A 969 -7.93 43.11 3.05
C ASP A 969 -6.72 42.51 3.79
N VAL A 970 -5.59 42.28 3.11
CA VAL A 970 -4.41 41.64 3.72
C VAL A 970 -3.90 42.42 4.93
N ARG A 971 -3.81 43.76 4.83
CA ARG A 971 -3.40 44.61 5.96
C ARG A 971 -4.40 44.54 7.11
N ARG A 972 -5.69 44.54 6.78
CA ARG A 972 -6.77 44.47 7.75
C ARG A 972 -6.72 43.15 8.53
N VAL A 973 -6.51 42.02 7.84
CA VAL A 973 -6.29 40.71 8.47
C VAL A 973 -5.05 40.72 9.36
N ALA A 974 -3.97 41.36 8.95
CA ALA A 974 -2.76 41.48 9.76
C ALA A 974 -2.98 42.29 11.05
N ASP A 975 -3.69 43.42 10.98
CA ASP A 975 -4.03 44.25 12.15
C ASP A 975 -4.92 43.49 13.13
N ILE A 976 -5.91 42.77 12.60
CA ILE A 976 -6.80 41.88 13.35
C ILE A 976 -6.00 40.79 14.09
N PHE A 977 -5.09 40.14 13.37
CA PHE A 977 -4.27 39.08 13.91
C PHE A 977 -3.33 39.61 14.99
N LYS A 978 -2.71 40.76 14.77
CA LYS A 978 -1.85 41.44 15.74
C LYS A 978 -2.61 41.84 17.01
N PHE A 979 -3.83 42.34 16.87
CA PHE A 979 -4.69 42.65 18.01
C PHE A 979 -5.08 41.40 18.82
N THR A 980 -5.42 40.30 18.13
CA THR A 980 -5.97 39.08 18.74
C THR A 980 -4.88 38.18 19.34
N TYR A 981 -3.74 38.06 18.66
CA TYR A 981 -2.67 37.10 18.99
C TYR A 981 -1.34 37.77 19.36
N HIS A 982 -1.27 39.10 19.37
CA HIS A 982 -0.07 39.87 19.72
C HIS A 982 1.19 39.49 18.93
N ALA A 983 1.00 39.12 17.65
CA ALA A 983 2.05 38.67 16.75
C ALA A 983 1.92 39.32 15.37
N ASP A 984 3.05 39.55 14.70
CA ASP A 984 3.07 40.10 13.34
C ASP A 984 2.76 39.02 12.30
N LEU A 985 1.68 39.20 11.53
CA LEU A 985 1.23 38.22 10.54
C LEU A 985 2.06 38.22 9.24
N ILE A 986 2.50 39.39 8.77
CA ILE A 986 3.15 39.53 7.46
C ILE A 986 4.67 39.52 7.63
N GLY A 987 5.36 38.66 6.88
CA GLY A 987 6.82 38.64 6.84
C GLY A 987 7.42 37.33 6.33
N GLU A 988 8.74 37.17 6.48
CA GLU A 988 9.51 36.01 5.99
C GLU A 988 9.90 35.00 7.10
N ASN A 989 9.48 35.23 8.35
CA ASN A 989 9.81 34.32 9.45
C ASN A 989 8.76 33.21 9.60
N MET A 990 9.09 32.17 10.36
CA MET A 990 8.09 31.14 10.74
C MET A 990 6.88 31.78 11.40
N CYS A 991 5.72 31.17 11.20
CA CYS A 991 4.40 31.61 11.65
C CYS A 991 3.86 32.88 10.99
N GLN A 992 4.58 33.44 10.00
CA GLN A 992 4.14 34.57 9.20
C GLN A 992 3.65 34.11 7.82
N PHE A 993 3.06 35.05 7.08
CA PHE A 993 2.49 34.86 5.76
C PHE A 993 3.04 35.90 4.79
N HIS A 994 3.04 35.54 3.50
CA HIS A 994 3.49 36.38 2.41
C HIS A 994 2.72 36.05 1.13
N ASN A 995 2.78 36.95 0.14
CA ASN A 995 2.26 36.66 -1.20
C ASN A 995 3.22 35.68 -1.91
N ASP A 996 2.71 34.54 -2.37
CA ASP A 996 3.48 33.45 -3.01
C ASP A 996 3.31 33.39 -4.54
N PHE A 997 2.80 34.45 -5.16
CA PHE A 997 2.79 34.50 -6.63
C PHE A 997 4.21 34.57 -7.19
N ASP A 998 4.58 33.52 -7.93
CA ASP A 998 5.81 33.46 -8.71
C ASP A 998 5.84 34.57 -9.78
N ALA A 999 7.03 35.13 -10.00
CA ALA A 999 7.26 36.02 -11.13
C ALA A 999 7.15 35.30 -12.47
N PHE A 1000 6.33 35.81 -13.38
CA PHE A 1000 6.25 35.31 -14.75
C PHE A 1000 7.31 35.99 -15.64
N PRO A 1001 7.72 35.38 -16.77
CA PRO A 1001 8.75 35.95 -17.64
C PRO A 1001 8.38 37.35 -18.12
N GLY A 1002 9.26 38.32 -17.86
CA GLY A 1002 9.06 39.73 -18.22
C GLY A 1002 8.30 40.56 -17.17
N ALA A 1003 7.87 39.97 -16.06
CA ALA A 1003 7.17 40.68 -15.00
C ALA A 1003 8.07 41.76 -14.34
N VAL A 1004 7.48 42.93 -14.07
CA VAL A 1004 8.12 44.06 -13.41
C VAL A 1004 7.42 44.38 -12.09
N GLY A 1005 8.20 44.40 -11.00
CA GLY A 1005 7.68 44.78 -9.68
C GLY A 1005 6.87 43.68 -9.00
N LYS A 1006 5.85 44.09 -8.22
CA LYS A 1006 4.96 43.18 -7.49
C LYS A 1006 3.86 42.62 -8.38
N ILE A 1007 3.43 41.40 -8.05
CA ILE A 1007 2.44 40.66 -8.82
C ILE A 1007 1.21 40.41 -7.96
N HIS A 1008 0.05 40.60 -8.57
CA HIS A 1008 -1.24 40.25 -8.01
C HIS A 1008 -2.06 39.51 -9.05
N SER A 1009 -3.09 38.77 -8.62
CA SER A 1009 -4.06 38.18 -9.53
C SER A 1009 -5.16 39.19 -9.80
N ARG A 1010 -5.51 39.46 -11.07
CA ARG A 1010 -6.67 40.29 -11.46
C ARG A 1010 -7.98 39.50 -11.47
N LYS A 1011 -7.88 38.16 -11.57
CA LYS A 1011 -9.01 37.25 -11.71
C LYS A 1011 -8.66 35.86 -11.20
N LEU A 1012 -9.51 35.32 -10.34
CA LEU A 1012 -9.47 33.95 -9.84
C LEU A 1012 -10.69 33.18 -10.34
N ILE A 1013 -10.47 32.07 -11.05
CA ILE A 1013 -11.50 31.08 -11.38
C ILE A 1013 -11.18 29.77 -10.64
N ALA A 1014 -11.81 29.55 -9.49
CA ALA A 1014 -11.62 28.35 -8.69
C ALA A 1014 -12.76 27.34 -8.93
N LEU A 1015 -12.42 26.19 -9.51
CA LEU A 1015 -13.39 25.17 -9.91
C LEU A 1015 -13.63 24.10 -8.83
N GLY A 1016 -12.63 23.87 -7.98
CA GLY A 1016 -12.68 22.89 -6.91
C GLY A 1016 -11.29 22.57 -6.37
N LYS A 1017 -11.17 21.45 -5.64
CA LYS A 1017 -9.92 21.08 -4.97
C LYS A 1017 -8.75 20.91 -5.94
N LYS A 1018 -7.72 21.74 -5.78
CA LYS A 1018 -6.49 21.76 -6.60
C LYS A 1018 -6.76 22.04 -8.09
N SER A 1019 -7.83 22.78 -8.36
CA SER A 1019 -8.27 23.14 -9.71
C SER A 1019 -8.71 24.61 -9.73
N TYR A 1020 -7.81 25.51 -10.09
CA TYR A 1020 -8.03 26.95 -10.18
C TYR A 1020 -7.10 27.63 -11.19
N LEU A 1021 -7.52 28.80 -11.67
CA LEU A 1021 -6.74 29.70 -12.52
C LEU A 1021 -6.63 31.06 -11.84
N ASP A 1022 -5.42 31.55 -11.68
CA ASP A 1022 -5.15 32.97 -11.42
C ASP A 1022 -4.58 33.61 -12.68
N ILE A 1023 -5.13 34.77 -13.04
CA ILE A 1023 -4.58 35.62 -14.09
C ILE A 1023 -3.77 36.71 -13.42
N LEU A 1024 -2.45 36.59 -13.52
CA LEU A 1024 -1.48 37.44 -12.85
C LEU A 1024 -1.23 38.71 -13.65
N VAL A 1025 -1.07 39.83 -12.95
CA VAL A 1025 -0.72 41.13 -13.53
C VAL A 1025 0.40 41.75 -12.71
N ASP A 1026 1.38 42.33 -13.38
CA ASP A 1026 2.48 43.07 -12.76
C ASP A 1026 2.17 44.58 -12.61
N GLU A 1027 3.17 45.39 -12.24
CA GLU A 1027 2.98 46.83 -12.06
C GLU A 1027 2.84 47.61 -13.38
N GLU A 1028 3.31 47.05 -14.50
CA GLU A 1028 3.24 47.65 -15.85
C GLU A 1028 2.01 47.19 -16.65
N GLY A 1029 1.23 46.24 -16.12
CA GLY A 1029 0.04 45.69 -16.76
C GLY A 1029 0.31 44.48 -17.66
N ASN A 1030 1.51 43.88 -17.60
CA ASN A 1030 1.79 42.63 -18.29
C ASN A 1030 1.04 41.48 -17.63
N GLU A 1031 0.58 40.50 -18.41
CA GLU A 1031 -0.20 39.37 -17.90
C GLU A 1031 0.56 38.05 -17.92
N GLY A 1032 0.33 37.24 -16.88
CA GLY A 1032 0.77 35.85 -16.77
C GLY A 1032 -0.34 34.95 -16.24
N TYR A 1033 -0.10 33.63 -16.22
CA TYR A 1033 -1.06 32.66 -15.68
C TYR A 1033 -0.43 31.80 -14.61
N HIS A 1034 -1.14 31.62 -13.49
CA HIS A 1034 -0.88 30.53 -12.55
C HIS A 1034 -1.99 29.48 -12.69
N ILE A 1035 -1.65 28.34 -13.30
CA ILE A 1035 -2.62 27.33 -13.72
C ILE A 1035 -2.52 26.09 -12.82
N ARG A 1036 -3.62 25.70 -12.18
CA ARG A 1036 -3.75 24.43 -11.46
C ARG A 1036 -4.98 23.66 -11.96
N LEU A 1037 -4.77 22.47 -12.50
CA LEU A 1037 -5.88 21.55 -12.82
C LEU A 1037 -5.50 20.14 -12.36
N LYS A 1038 -6.17 19.63 -11.32
CA LYS A 1038 -5.76 18.41 -10.62
C LYS A 1038 -5.57 17.23 -11.58
N GLY A 1039 -4.31 16.86 -11.80
CA GLY A 1039 -3.87 15.71 -12.60
C GLY A 1039 -4.07 15.86 -14.11
N ILE A 1040 -4.07 17.09 -14.61
CA ILE A 1040 -3.82 17.43 -16.01
C ILE A 1040 -2.49 18.22 -16.06
N PRO A 1041 -1.46 17.75 -16.78
CA PRO A 1041 -0.20 18.49 -16.92
C PRO A 1041 -0.38 19.84 -17.60
N TYR A 1042 0.40 20.85 -17.19
CA TYR A 1042 0.37 22.20 -17.78
C TYR A 1042 0.39 22.18 -19.31
N GLN A 1043 1.31 21.41 -19.90
CA GLN A 1043 1.44 21.33 -21.37
C GLN A 1043 0.17 20.85 -22.07
N VAL A 1044 -0.52 19.88 -21.47
CA VAL A 1044 -1.76 19.32 -22.03
C VAL A 1044 -2.88 20.35 -22.02
N ILE A 1045 -2.91 21.22 -20.99
CA ILE A 1045 -3.87 22.33 -20.91
C ILE A 1045 -3.61 23.32 -22.05
N ILE A 1046 -2.35 23.75 -22.22
CA ILE A 1046 -1.95 24.69 -23.26
C ILE A 1046 -2.25 24.14 -24.66
N ASN A 1047 -1.89 22.87 -24.93
CA ASN A 1047 -2.16 22.25 -26.23
C ASN A 1047 -3.67 22.12 -26.48
N LYS A 1048 -4.46 21.79 -25.46
CA LYS A 1048 -5.93 21.74 -25.58
C LYS A 1048 -6.52 23.11 -25.97
N CYS A 1049 -6.03 24.19 -25.36
CA CYS A 1049 -6.45 25.56 -25.69
C CYS A 1049 -6.12 25.90 -27.15
N LYS A 1050 -4.87 25.65 -27.58
CA LYS A 1050 -4.41 25.85 -28.97
C LYS A 1050 -5.27 25.07 -29.97
N ASN A 1051 -5.53 23.79 -29.70
CA ASN A 1051 -6.31 22.93 -30.59
C ASN A 1051 -7.79 23.35 -30.70
N MET A 1052 -8.33 23.96 -29.64
CA MET A 1052 -9.71 24.49 -29.63
C MET A 1052 -9.80 25.93 -30.15
N GLY A 1053 -8.67 26.61 -30.36
CA GLY A 1053 -8.65 28.04 -30.71
C GLY A 1053 -9.19 28.93 -29.60
N ILE A 1054 -9.00 28.56 -28.33
CA ILE A 1054 -9.50 29.30 -27.15
C ILE A 1054 -8.35 29.75 -26.25
N THR A 1055 -8.60 30.73 -25.39
CA THR A 1055 -7.66 31.14 -24.34
C THR A 1055 -7.72 30.19 -23.13
N VAL A 1056 -6.72 30.28 -22.24
CA VAL A 1056 -6.73 29.55 -20.96
C VAL A 1056 -7.90 30.03 -20.09
N GLU A 1057 -8.15 31.34 -20.07
CA GLU A 1057 -9.30 31.93 -19.37
C GLU A 1057 -10.61 31.29 -19.86
N GLU A 1058 -10.87 31.31 -21.18
CA GLU A 1058 -12.07 30.70 -21.78
C GLU A 1058 -12.23 29.21 -21.46
N LEU A 1059 -11.12 28.45 -21.41
CA LEU A 1059 -11.16 27.04 -21.00
C LEU A 1059 -11.69 26.89 -19.58
N TYR A 1060 -11.19 27.69 -18.64
CA TYR A 1060 -11.65 27.64 -17.24
C TYR A 1060 -13.07 28.17 -17.09
N GLU A 1061 -13.49 29.17 -17.88
CA GLU A 1061 -14.88 29.62 -17.89
C GLU A 1061 -15.86 28.55 -18.38
N ARG A 1062 -15.49 27.79 -19.42
CA ARG A 1062 -16.27 26.65 -19.90
C ARG A 1062 -16.42 25.57 -18.81
N LEU A 1063 -15.31 25.23 -18.14
CA LEU A 1063 -15.33 24.31 -17.01
C LEU A 1063 -16.18 24.85 -15.84
N TYR A 1064 -16.13 26.16 -15.58
CA TYR A 1064 -16.94 26.83 -14.57
C TYR A 1064 -18.43 26.71 -14.88
N ARG A 1065 -18.83 26.86 -16.15
CA ARG A 1065 -20.20 26.65 -16.64
C ARG A 1065 -20.65 25.18 -16.65
N GLY A 1066 -19.79 24.25 -16.22
CA GLY A 1066 -20.12 22.82 -16.10
C GLY A 1066 -19.88 22.01 -17.39
N GLU A 1067 -19.20 22.59 -18.38
CA GLU A 1067 -18.83 21.86 -19.60
C GLU A 1067 -17.85 20.72 -19.26
N ALA A 1068 -18.16 19.52 -19.74
CA ALA A 1068 -17.30 18.35 -19.53
C ALA A 1068 -16.23 18.28 -20.62
N ILE A 1069 -14.98 18.54 -20.27
CA ILE A 1069 -13.87 18.60 -21.23
C ILE A 1069 -12.98 17.37 -21.11
N THR A 1070 -12.67 16.75 -22.25
CA THR A 1070 -11.73 15.62 -22.33
C THR A 1070 -10.34 16.10 -22.78
N PHE A 1071 -9.34 15.81 -21.94
CA PHE A 1071 -7.93 16.05 -22.19
C PHE A 1071 -7.24 14.76 -22.63
N ASN A 1072 -6.36 14.84 -23.63
CA ASN A 1072 -5.45 13.76 -23.98
C ASN A 1072 -4.11 13.99 -23.26
N LEU A 1073 -3.82 13.18 -22.25
CA LEU A 1073 -2.60 13.29 -21.45
C LEU A 1073 -1.34 12.87 -22.23
N LEU A 1074 -1.49 12.30 -23.42
CA LEU A 1074 -0.39 12.04 -24.36
C LEU A 1074 -0.01 13.29 -25.19
N ASP A 1075 -0.78 14.36 -25.11
CA ASP A 1075 -0.54 15.58 -25.88
C ASP A 1075 0.69 16.33 -25.31
N GLY A 1076 1.75 16.46 -26.12
CA GLY A 1076 3.02 17.05 -25.71
C GLY A 1076 3.88 16.20 -24.74
N SER A 1077 3.51 14.94 -24.46
CA SER A 1077 4.31 14.06 -23.59
C SER A 1077 4.24 12.58 -23.98
N ASN A 1078 5.36 11.87 -23.83
CA ASN A 1078 5.35 10.41 -23.92
C ASN A 1078 4.92 9.86 -22.55
N ALA A 1079 3.75 9.23 -22.48
CA ALA A 1079 3.32 8.55 -21.27
C ALA A 1079 3.55 7.03 -21.40
N PHE A 1080 4.29 6.51 -20.45
CA PHE A 1080 4.62 5.09 -20.37
C PHE A 1080 4.32 4.56 -18.98
N ARG A 1081 4.10 3.26 -18.88
CA ARG A 1081 3.83 2.59 -17.61
C ARG A 1081 4.68 1.35 -17.43
N LYS A 1082 5.07 1.13 -16.18
CA LYS A 1082 5.61 -0.14 -15.70
C LYS A 1082 4.48 -1.16 -15.64
N SER A 1083 4.60 -2.26 -16.36
CA SER A 1083 3.71 -3.42 -16.22
C SER A 1083 3.89 -4.08 -14.84
N LYS A 1084 2.96 -4.95 -14.46
CA LYS A 1084 3.13 -5.72 -13.22
C LYS A 1084 4.26 -6.76 -13.32
N ALA A 1085 4.65 -7.15 -14.54
CA ALA A 1085 5.79 -8.00 -14.85
C ALA A 1085 7.12 -7.25 -14.98
N PHE A 1086 7.15 -5.95 -14.61
CA PHE A 1086 8.33 -5.09 -14.73
C PHE A 1086 8.84 -4.97 -16.18
N GLN A 1087 7.92 -4.73 -17.11
CA GLN A 1087 8.25 -4.25 -18.45
C GLN A 1087 7.80 -2.81 -18.60
N GLN A 1088 8.50 -2.04 -19.42
CA GLN A 1088 8.12 -0.66 -19.71
C GLN A 1088 7.32 -0.60 -21.00
N THR A 1089 6.09 -0.08 -20.95
CA THR A 1089 5.14 -0.12 -22.09
C THR A 1089 4.54 1.25 -22.37
N ASN A 1090 4.31 1.54 -23.65
CA ASN A 1090 3.63 2.76 -24.09
C ASN A 1090 2.12 2.69 -23.78
N LEU A 1091 1.54 3.84 -23.44
CA LEU A 1091 0.09 4.01 -23.32
C LEU A 1091 -0.46 4.46 -24.69
N PRO A 1092 -1.32 3.66 -25.35
CA PRO A 1092 -1.87 4.04 -26.66
C PRO A 1092 -2.93 5.14 -26.56
N VAL A 1093 -3.68 5.16 -25.45
CA VAL A 1093 -4.68 6.17 -25.12
C VAL A 1093 -4.52 6.48 -23.65
N PHE A 1094 -4.43 7.77 -23.32
CA PHE A 1094 -4.43 8.21 -21.95
C PHE A 1094 -5.21 9.51 -21.86
N THR A 1095 -6.52 9.40 -21.65
CA THR A 1095 -7.42 10.56 -21.62
C THR A 1095 -8.01 10.75 -20.24
N ARG A 1096 -8.35 11.99 -19.93
CA ARG A 1096 -9.06 12.34 -18.71
C ARG A 1096 -10.18 13.32 -19.03
N ARG A 1097 -11.41 12.91 -18.73
CA ARG A 1097 -12.57 13.77 -18.79
C ARG A 1097 -12.75 14.45 -17.44
N VAL A 1098 -12.89 15.76 -17.45
CA VAL A 1098 -13.09 16.58 -16.25
C VAL A 1098 -14.41 17.34 -16.41
N LYS A 1099 -15.19 17.36 -15.33
CA LYS A 1099 -16.43 18.14 -15.20
C LYS A 1099 -16.48 18.67 -13.77
N PHE A 1100 -16.97 19.88 -13.59
CA PHE A 1100 -17.19 20.49 -12.29
C PHE A 1100 -18.66 20.93 -12.22
N ASP A 1101 -19.42 20.26 -11.36
CA ASP A 1101 -20.83 20.53 -11.17
C ASP A 1101 -21.04 21.82 -10.37
#